data_AF-A0ABD7VGB2-F1
#
_entry.id   AF-A0ABD7VGB2-F1
#
_cell.length_a   1.000
_cell.length_b   1.000
_cell.length_c   1.000
_cell.angle_alpha   90.00
_cell.angle_beta   90.00
_cell.angle_gamma   90.00
#
_symmetry.space_group_name_H-M   'P 1'
#
loop_
_entity.id
_entity.type
_entity.pdbx_description
1 polymer ?
#
loop_
_entity_poly.entity_id
_entity_poly.type
_entity_poly.pdbx_seq_one_letter_code
_entity_poly.pdbx_strand_id
1 'polypeptide(L)'
;MAKPIDSSHLQRPGQAIYVTPIDAPPLLQTPATGQPGTPPPPPEAPAGDAETSSSRTLKSLDKRLGALRIGEFAITRVELEIMGAKIAGRAINADNANIKTADQAFLDALSFNPDAVELRIRSSEPTDSTAATFLFELACKRSIGAPPVFDAGEPLAPGSPMERFNRLVDAAQKIDIHRVDVYDHLPPWVSKAKSSVLSGAGVGLQAYGIYSGMAGVADAIKTGDWGEAVFNGAAVATELGSLIIERGLTKTGEAMLKSNGVIFQRFSTTSAGKVLGRGAGLFASAITLPFDIIGAVKSFNAAAASQGKEAQDHYVSGAMSVAGAGVSIALGLAALAGFGNIAGPAGIVAAAVLVLGAEIYRAARIVDDIDDYIELSAHQRLRSGWFAFTRQELDQDVLDRYKVAKALSDHGRQIERSAKALLEGAYHNYVEYVVNGSFNVTLQPVKHWKHQWDPAAGEQPFTIAHEPVVLETVDVIDARDGLPQNLDGLVTGTRGDDKGILWRLGDGHDRITGVKKKSNFFIYRGDPKTLVGGDKDDELHYEVTHAELDRELPPAAISHLDGGDGSDLLSFTGRRPATDTRQQGYDINLQRGDVSLHSAGSATAEIKMAQITSIENVSTLTGGASRVTGSDTANRITANGLDIVDAAAGDDTIIIRGTHCRVTGGAGQDRYFITDTCVETTIIEDGEQSSLIEFGWPLATIQRWQVIGTSLVVRSLRGEDGELPEHVLTIENVYQDLNGQRSIRNHQLLFKTRDGYELLPVLPASLNDADDHDVEAALTVQGRLAPALGILNGGKVSVTHTSARHYFVPRGDGKIVFDASAAQKTTTTIYLDCNHADVGDVHINYDTAVRQGVSGYSSLIYSNVNLSLFIPNRVINLVGVISERHAATFNSGGGIFTNGLHMANQVVLIFRDGKSCRVIAPRLDYAQDVKRAGLQGHNARDCLKLRHGQYSFHAPRITEQSLLPAHNARIEIKADTPQGIYALQGQSAEYEVFPASNAIISLTTPGADAKTADASTWTIHTANMKETITGSEIRLKGTTLYLGSVIVKLPNTEDPDVPVETVHVVSSSGDVYDINLVFEVVRLHELNAQAYTSVKALCEDLNARRARHPLAGVVRVRNIFTDKAVGANVLYNATHDYWSVDNPPGYRIAPEDLSIDLESIRLPRVPGK
;
A
#
# COMPACT_ATOMS: atom_id res chain seq x y z
N MET A 1 -7.19 -18.95 -8.76
CA MET A 1 -6.13 -18.61 -7.78
C MET A 1 -5.20 -17.60 -8.39
N ALA A 2 -5.01 -16.43 -7.76
CA ALA A 2 -3.87 -15.57 -8.05
C ALA A 2 -2.68 -16.05 -7.21
N LYS A 3 -1.44 -15.89 -7.71
CA LYS A 3 -0.25 -16.07 -6.86
C LYS A 3 -0.17 -14.90 -5.87
N PRO A 4 0.36 -15.10 -4.65
CA PRO A 4 0.80 -13.99 -3.82
C PRO A 4 1.78 -13.12 -4.61
N ILE A 5 1.63 -11.80 -4.51
CA ILE A 5 2.62 -10.86 -5.06
C ILE A 5 3.78 -10.84 -4.08
N ASP A 6 4.93 -11.33 -4.52
CA ASP A 6 6.17 -11.29 -3.75
C ASP A 6 6.56 -9.82 -3.46
N SER A 7 6.47 -9.44 -2.19
CA SER A 7 6.75 -8.09 -1.69
C SER A 7 8.24 -7.81 -1.48
N SER A 8 9.12 -8.83 -1.57
CA SER A 8 10.55 -8.69 -1.30
C SER A 8 11.30 -7.80 -2.30
N HIS A 9 10.75 -7.63 -3.50
CA HIS A 9 11.38 -6.90 -4.62
C HIS A 9 10.90 -5.45 -4.81
N LEU A 10 10.35 -4.81 -3.77
CA LEU A 10 10.26 -3.34 -3.72
C LEU A 10 11.64 -2.73 -3.44
N GLN A 11 12.48 -2.69 -4.48
CA GLN A 11 13.78 -2.06 -4.49
C GLN A 11 13.62 -0.57 -4.11
N ARG A 12 14.14 -0.18 -2.93
CA ARG A 12 14.09 1.22 -2.47
C ARG A 12 14.73 2.12 -3.52
N PRO A 13 14.13 3.27 -3.88
CA PRO A 13 14.85 4.27 -4.64
C PRO A 13 16.08 4.70 -3.81
N GLY A 14 17.25 4.67 -4.43
CA GLY A 14 18.45 5.25 -3.81
C GLY A 14 18.33 6.76 -3.76
N GLN A 15 19.05 7.38 -2.82
CA GLN A 15 19.21 8.84 -2.75
C GLN A 15 19.63 9.39 -4.13
N ALA A 16 18.91 10.38 -4.65
CA ALA A 16 19.19 10.96 -5.95
C ALA A 16 20.01 12.25 -5.86
N ILE A 17 19.93 12.99 -4.74
CA ILE A 17 20.68 14.23 -4.51
C ILE A 17 22.00 13.93 -3.78
N TYR A 18 23.13 14.16 -4.45
CA TYR A 18 24.48 14.02 -3.89
C TYR A 18 25.10 15.39 -3.66
N VAL A 19 25.54 15.69 -2.43
CA VAL A 19 26.14 16.98 -2.07
C VAL A 19 27.62 16.77 -1.71
N THR A 20 28.49 17.61 -2.26
CA THR A 20 29.95 17.60 -2.05
C THR A 20 30.45 19.02 -1.80
N PRO A 21 31.26 19.31 -0.79
CA PRO A 21 31.85 20.65 -0.62
C PRO A 21 32.70 21.07 -1.83
N ILE A 22 32.69 22.36 -2.16
CA ILE A 22 33.64 22.97 -3.10
C ILE A 22 34.87 23.39 -2.28
N ASP A 23 36.08 23.13 -2.80
CA ASP A 23 37.31 23.09 -2.01
C ASP A 23 37.54 24.31 -1.10
N ALA A 24 37.64 24.06 0.20
CA ALA A 24 38.26 25.00 1.12
C ALA A 24 39.76 25.15 0.79
N PRO A 25 40.37 26.34 0.97
CA PRO A 25 41.78 26.53 0.68
C PRO A 25 42.66 25.52 1.45
N PRO A 26 43.71 24.95 0.82
CA PRO A 26 44.64 24.10 1.54
C PRO A 26 45.27 24.89 2.69
N LEU A 27 45.18 24.35 3.91
CA LEU A 27 45.74 24.96 5.11
C LEU A 27 47.21 25.30 4.87
N LEU A 28 47.52 26.60 4.88
CA LEU A 28 48.88 27.12 4.74
C LEU A 28 49.77 26.49 5.81
N GLN A 29 50.68 25.62 5.38
CA GLN A 29 51.73 25.09 6.24
C GLN A 29 52.64 26.24 6.67
N THR A 30 52.41 26.78 7.86
CA THR A 30 53.31 27.75 8.49
C THR A 30 54.70 27.14 8.62
N PRO A 31 55.78 27.80 8.11
CA PRO A 31 57.11 27.21 8.13
C PRO A 31 57.60 26.85 9.54
N ALA A 32 58.16 25.64 9.67
CA ALA A 32 58.70 25.15 10.93
C ALA A 32 59.85 26.06 11.41
N THR A 33 59.64 26.74 12.53
CA THR A 33 60.60 27.68 13.11
C THR A 33 61.13 27.16 14.45
N GLY A 34 62.38 26.66 14.41
CA GLY A 34 63.26 26.49 15.57
C GLY A 34 62.85 25.46 16.63
N GLN A 35 63.58 24.34 16.71
CA GLN A 35 63.76 23.62 17.98
C GLN A 35 64.78 24.36 18.86
N PRO A 36 64.49 24.54 20.16
CA PRO A 36 65.50 24.56 21.21
C PRO A 36 65.43 23.27 22.06
N GLY A 37 66.58 22.85 22.59
CA GLY A 37 66.83 21.51 23.13
C GLY A 37 65.86 20.98 24.21
N THR A 38 65.67 19.67 24.16
CA THR A 38 64.89 18.84 25.09
C THR A 38 65.49 18.82 26.50
N PRO A 39 64.72 19.16 27.56
CA PRO A 39 65.02 18.75 28.93
C PRO A 39 64.61 17.28 29.18
N PRO A 40 65.19 16.58 30.17
CA PRO A 40 64.81 15.21 30.52
C PRO A 40 63.40 15.14 31.16
N PRO A 41 62.72 13.97 31.12
CA PRO A 41 61.39 13.81 31.69
C PRO A 41 61.40 13.85 33.23
N PRO A 42 60.40 14.50 33.87
CA PRO A 42 60.10 14.27 35.28
C PRO A 42 59.64 12.82 35.53
N PRO A 43 59.80 12.29 36.76
CA PRO A 43 59.35 10.94 37.10
C PRO A 43 57.83 10.81 37.15
N GLU A 44 57.34 9.57 37.05
CA GLU A 44 55.91 9.24 37.17
C GLU A 44 55.32 9.72 38.51
N ALA A 45 54.24 10.50 38.43
CA ALA A 45 53.36 10.76 39.56
C ALA A 45 52.33 9.62 39.69
N PRO A 46 51.85 9.28 40.91
CA PRO A 46 51.03 8.08 41.12
C PRO A 46 49.65 8.15 40.45
N ALA A 47 49.04 6.97 40.28
CA ALA A 47 47.68 6.85 39.77
C ALA A 47 46.66 7.64 40.60
N GLY A 48 45.89 8.49 39.93
CA GLY A 48 44.71 9.17 40.45
C GLY A 48 43.68 9.30 39.33
N ASP A 49 42.56 8.60 39.48
CA ASP A 49 41.27 8.67 38.77
C ASP A 49 41.29 8.98 37.26
N ALA A 50 41.05 7.94 36.46
CA ALA A 50 41.27 7.95 35.01
C ALA A 50 40.12 8.56 34.18
N GLU A 51 40.08 9.89 34.02
CA GLU A 51 39.48 10.51 32.83
C GLU A 51 40.44 10.38 31.64
N THR A 52 40.00 9.75 30.54
CA THR A 52 40.77 9.60 29.30
C THR A 52 41.13 10.95 28.66
N SER A 53 42.18 10.97 27.83
CA SER A 53 42.66 12.19 27.17
C SER A 53 41.66 12.78 26.16
N SER A 54 40.91 11.92 25.45
CA SER A 54 39.83 12.31 24.53
C SER A 54 38.72 13.09 25.25
N SER A 55 38.22 12.57 26.37
CA SER A 55 37.16 13.23 27.13
C SER A 55 37.58 14.63 27.59
N ARG A 56 38.84 14.81 28.01
CA ARG A 56 39.39 16.14 28.36
C ARG A 56 39.46 17.12 27.19
N THR A 57 39.69 16.67 25.95
CA THR A 57 39.67 17.57 24.78
C THR A 57 38.26 17.87 24.30
N LEU A 58 37.32 16.90 24.33
CA LEU A 58 35.89 17.15 24.09
C LEU A 58 35.30 18.14 25.11
N LYS A 59 35.60 17.97 26.39
CA LYS A 59 35.23 18.87 27.51
C LYS A 59 35.81 20.28 27.35
N SER A 60 36.85 20.46 26.53
CA SER A 60 37.39 21.76 26.11
C SER A 60 36.66 22.35 24.90
N LEU A 61 36.23 21.51 23.94
CA LEU A 61 35.37 21.94 22.82
C LEU A 61 33.99 22.39 23.30
N ASP A 62 33.37 21.66 24.21
CA ASP A 62 32.06 22.05 24.78
C ASP A 62 32.14 23.40 25.51
N LYS A 63 33.26 23.70 26.17
CA LYS A 63 33.53 25.03 26.76
C LYS A 63 33.80 26.12 25.71
N ARG A 64 34.32 25.78 24.53
CA ARG A 64 34.68 26.73 23.46
C ARG A 64 33.53 27.05 22.51
N LEU A 65 32.71 26.04 22.19
CA LEU A 65 31.67 26.10 21.16
C LEU A 65 30.25 26.13 21.75
N GLY A 66 30.10 25.78 23.04
CA GLY A 66 28.82 25.43 23.64
C GLY A 66 28.42 23.98 23.33
N ALA A 67 27.36 23.50 23.98
CA ALA A 67 26.73 22.22 23.65
C ALA A 67 26.25 22.21 22.19
N LEU A 68 26.35 21.06 21.52
CA LEU A 68 25.81 20.86 20.18
C LEU A 68 24.28 20.86 20.26
N ARG A 69 23.61 21.66 19.43
CA ARG A 69 22.15 21.68 19.33
C ARG A 69 21.69 20.79 18.18
N ILE A 70 20.77 19.87 18.47
CA ILE A 70 20.07 19.02 17.49
C ILE A 70 18.58 19.27 17.67
N GLY A 71 17.98 19.99 16.72
CA GLY A 71 16.60 20.49 16.84
C GLY A 71 16.43 21.36 18.09
N GLU A 72 15.56 20.92 19.00
CA GLU A 72 15.31 21.57 20.29
C GLU A 72 16.18 21.04 21.44
N PHE A 73 16.90 19.93 21.23
CA PHE A 73 17.76 19.33 22.23
C PHE A 73 19.18 19.92 22.19
N ALA A 74 19.84 20.04 23.35
CA ALA A 74 21.23 20.46 23.46
C ALA A 74 22.04 19.40 24.21
N ILE A 75 23.15 18.95 23.63
CA ILE A 75 23.97 17.85 24.15
C ILE A 75 25.47 18.19 24.08
N THR A 76 26.24 17.75 25.07
CA THR A 76 27.70 17.92 25.06
C THR A 76 28.37 16.83 24.24
N ARG A 77 29.54 17.11 23.67
CA ARG A 77 30.34 16.12 22.93
C ARG A 77 30.88 15.04 23.88
N VAL A 78 31.11 15.38 25.14
CA VAL A 78 31.38 14.41 26.22
C VAL A 78 30.20 13.45 26.43
N GLU A 79 28.94 13.93 26.45
CA GLU A 79 27.77 13.04 26.60
C GLU A 79 27.59 12.12 25.38
N LEU A 80 27.89 12.61 24.18
CA LEU A 80 27.96 11.79 22.96
C LEU A 80 29.06 10.72 23.07
N GLU A 81 30.25 11.06 23.60
CA GLU A 81 31.34 10.09 23.84
C GLU A 81 30.92 8.99 24.83
N ILE A 82 30.23 9.35 25.92
CA ILE A 82 29.75 8.40 26.93
C ILE A 82 28.67 7.47 26.35
N MET A 83 27.79 7.96 25.46
CA MET A 83 26.85 7.12 24.71
C MET A 83 27.50 6.30 23.57
N GLY A 84 28.83 6.29 23.45
CA GLY A 84 29.54 5.52 22.43
C GLY A 84 29.28 6.01 21.01
N ALA A 85 29.12 7.33 20.82
CA ALA A 85 28.87 7.92 19.52
C ALA A 85 30.03 7.68 18.54
N LYS A 86 29.66 7.37 17.30
CA LYS A 86 30.51 7.29 16.13
C LYS A 86 30.03 8.31 15.10
N ILE A 87 30.94 8.89 14.34
CA ILE A 87 30.65 9.73 13.17
C ILE A 87 31.30 9.03 11.98
N ALA A 88 30.49 8.62 10.99
CA ALA A 88 30.91 7.79 9.87
C ALA A 88 31.71 6.54 10.31
N GLY A 89 31.21 5.84 11.34
CA GLY A 89 31.83 4.63 11.91
C GLY A 89 33.08 4.84 12.78
N ARG A 90 33.60 6.07 12.92
CA ARG A 90 34.74 6.39 13.79
C ARG A 90 34.25 7.00 15.10
N ALA A 91 34.77 6.55 16.24
CA ALA A 91 34.42 7.10 17.56
C ALA A 91 34.57 8.63 17.59
N ILE A 92 33.66 9.31 18.29
CA ILE A 92 33.68 10.76 18.47
C ILE A 92 34.96 11.22 19.20
N ASN A 93 35.54 12.32 18.74
CA ASN A 93 36.80 12.87 19.24
C ASN A 93 36.90 14.37 18.86
N ALA A 94 37.97 15.02 19.27
CA ALA A 94 38.13 16.46 19.07
C ALA A 94 38.25 16.91 17.60
N ASP A 95 38.60 16.02 16.67
CA ASP A 95 38.77 16.37 15.26
C ASP A 95 37.46 16.24 14.47
N ASN A 96 36.69 15.17 14.71
CA ASN A 96 35.39 14.95 14.03
C ASN A 96 34.19 15.67 14.67
N ALA A 97 34.33 16.21 15.90
CA ALA A 97 33.25 16.92 16.60
C ALA A 97 33.45 18.45 16.71
N ASN A 98 34.47 19.03 16.09
CA ASN A 98 34.80 20.47 16.15
C ASN A 98 33.89 21.35 15.26
N ILE A 99 32.57 21.15 15.35
CA ILE A 99 31.54 21.93 14.66
C ILE A 99 30.71 22.73 15.66
N LYS A 100 30.25 23.93 15.28
CA LYS A 100 29.38 24.76 16.14
C LYS A 100 27.90 24.37 16.01
N THR A 101 27.49 23.95 14.83
CA THR A 101 26.12 23.57 14.44
C THR A 101 26.19 22.26 13.66
N ALA A 102 25.27 21.33 13.92
CA ALA A 102 25.17 20.10 13.15
C ALA A 102 24.45 20.38 11.81
N ASP A 103 25.05 19.95 10.71
CA ASP A 103 24.39 19.88 9.39
C ASP A 103 23.80 18.48 9.14
N GLN A 104 23.03 18.32 8.06
CA GLN A 104 22.36 17.05 7.77
C GLN A 104 23.35 15.89 7.57
N ALA A 105 24.53 16.17 7.01
CA ALA A 105 25.58 15.17 6.81
C ALA A 105 26.14 14.66 8.14
N PHE A 106 26.39 15.54 9.11
CA PHE A 106 26.75 15.16 10.47
C PHE A 106 25.60 14.39 11.16
N LEU A 107 24.36 14.89 11.06
CA LEU A 107 23.20 14.28 11.69
C LEU A 107 22.93 12.86 11.20
N ASP A 108 23.11 12.60 9.90
CA ASP A 108 22.91 11.29 9.27
C ASP A 108 24.11 10.34 9.47
N ALA A 109 25.32 10.88 9.54
CA ALA A 109 26.55 10.10 9.79
C ALA A 109 26.80 9.75 11.26
N LEU A 110 26.08 10.37 12.20
CA LEU A 110 26.12 10.07 13.63
C LEU A 110 25.42 8.73 13.91
N SER A 111 26.08 7.81 14.61
CA SER A 111 25.49 6.55 15.09
C SER A 111 26.01 6.22 16.49
N PHE A 112 25.39 5.26 17.18
CA PHE A 112 25.70 4.93 18.57
C PHE A 112 25.95 3.44 18.74
N ASN A 113 26.90 3.07 19.61
CA ASN A 113 26.98 1.69 20.10
C ASN A 113 25.79 1.41 21.05
N PRO A 114 25.02 0.33 20.83
CA PRO A 114 23.83 0.02 21.64
C PRO A 114 24.17 -0.24 23.11
N ASP A 115 25.28 -0.91 23.39
CA ASP A 115 25.69 -1.32 24.74
C ASP A 115 26.05 -0.09 25.60
N ALA A 116 26.72 0.89 25.00
CA ALA A 116 27.07 2.17 25.62
C ALA A 116 25.84 3.04 25.89
N VAL A 117 24.85 3.04 24.98
CA VAL A 117 23.55 3.69 25.23
C VAL A 117 22.78 2.96 26.33
N GLU A 118 22.77 1.62 26.35
CA GLU A 118 22.12 0.87 27.43
C GLU A 118 22.79 1.16 28.78
N LEU A 119 24.13 1.17 28.83
CA LEU A 119 24.91 1.50 30.02
C LEU A 119 24.67 2.96 30.47
N ARG A 120 24.56 3.92 29.53
CA ARG A 120 24.25 5.32 29.85
C ARG A 120 22.83 5.49 30.37
N ILE A 121 21.85 4.76 29.81
CA ILE A 121 20.47 4.71 30.33
C ILE A 121 20.47 4.12 31.75
N ARG A 122 21.12 2.97 31.96
CA ARG A 122 21.23 2.30 33.28
C ARG A 122 21.91 3.14 34.36
N SER A 123 22.82 4.04 33.97
CA SER A 123 23.54 4.95 34.87
C SER A 123 22.89 6.34 35.02
N SER A 124 21.77 6.60 34.33
CA SER A 124 20.93 7.79 34.57
C SER A 124 20.07 7.61 35.82
N GLU A 125 19.84 8.71 36.55
CA GLU A 125 18.81 8.81 37.59
C GLU A 125 17.45 8.28 37.08
N PRO A 126 16.60 7.62 37.91
CA PRO A 126 15.36 7.00 37.44
C PRO A 126 14.48 7.94 36.59
N THR A 127 14.26 9.17 37.05
CA THR A 127 13.43 10.17 36.36
C THR A 127 14.04 10.81 35.10
N ASP A 128 15.29 10.51 34.74
CA ASP A 128 16.00 11.12 33.62
C ASP A 128 15.73 10.41 32.28
N SER A 129 14.96 11.04 31.38
CA SER A 129 14.72 10.53 30.01
C SER A 129 15.57 11.25 28.94
N THR A 130 16.71 11.83 29.32
CA THR A 130 17.63 12.57 28.43
C THR A 130 18.00 11.75 27.19
N ALA A 131 18.55 10.54 27.36
CA ALA A 131 18.97 9.70 26.23
C ALA A 131 17.81 9.35 25.27
N ALA A 132 16.63 8.97 25.81
CA ALA A 132 15.45 8.68 24.99
C ALA A 132 14.92 9.91 24.25
N THR A 133 14.93 11.08 24.90
CA THR A 133 14.46 12.33 24.30
C THR A 133 15.42 12.83 23.23
N PHE A 134 16.72 12.71 23.46
CA PHE A 134 17.77 13.02 22.50
C PHE A 134 17.70 12.11 21.26
N LEU A 135 17.58 10.78 21.45
CA LEU A 135 17.54 9.84 20.33
C LEU A 135 16.25 9.96 19.50
N PHE A 136 15.13 10.34 20.12
CA PHE A 136 13.89 10.68 19.39
C PHE A 136 14.05 11.97 18.57
N GLU A 137 14.58 13.05 19.18
CA GLU A 137 14.82 14.32 18.50
C GLU A 137 15.82 14.16 17.34
N LEU A 138 16.88 13.36 17.54
CA LEU A 138 17.83 13.02 16.48
C LEU A 138 17.16 12.21 15.36
N ALA A 139 16.38 11.18 15.68
CA ALA A 139 15.69 10.36 14.69
C ALA A 139 14.76 11.22 13.81
N CYS A 140 13.94 12.08 14.40
CA CYS A 140 13.07 13.03 13.67
C CYS A 140 13.81 14.20 13.00
N LYS A 141 15.15 14.23 13.04
CA LYS A 141 16.03 15.18 12.31
C LYS A 141 16.99 14.48 11.33
N ARG A 142 16.95 13.16 11.20
CA ARG A 142 17.72 12.41 10.20
C ARG A 142 16.93 12.27 8.90
N SER A 143 17.63 12.09 7.79
CA SER A 143 17.02 11.74 6.52
C SER A 143 16.34 10.37 6.62
N ILE A 144 15.18 10.19 5.98
CA ILE A 144 14.43 8.91 5.97
C ILE A 144 15.29 7.75 5.43
N GLY A 145 16.24 8.05 4.53
CA GLY A 145 17.20 7.09 3.97
C GLY A 145 18.54 6.95 4.73
N ALA A 146 18.77 7.70 5.81
CA ALA A 146 20.02 7.62 6.59
C ALA A 146 20.18 6.22 7.24
N PRO A 147 21.42 5.79 7.56
CA PRO A 147 21.69 4.51 8.24
C PRO A 147 20.91 4.35 9.57
N PRO A 148 20.82 3.13 10.13
CA PRO A 148 20.29 2.95 11.49
C PRO A 148 21.05 3.81 12.51
N VAL A 149 20.32 4.33 13.49
CA VAL A 149 20.91 5.15 14.58
C VAL A 149 21.84 4.31 15.46
N PHE A 150 21.56 3.01 15.60
CA PHE A 150 22.41 2.07 16.32
C PHE A 150 23.33 1.28 15.37
N ASP A 151 24.63 1.38 15.61
CA ASP A 151 25.68 0.66 14.88
C ASP A 151 26.23 -0.47 15.76
N ALA A 152 25.44 -1.54 15.82
CA ALA A 152 25.71 -2.77 16.56
C ALA A 152 26.69 -3.67 15.76
N GLY A 153 27.79 -4.08 16.40
CA GLY A 153 28.80 -4.94 15.76
C GLY A 153 28.32 -6.36 15.46
N GLU A 154 27.28 -6.81 16.18
CA GLU A 154 26.52 -8.04 15.94
C GLU A 154 25.02 -7.70 16.01
N PRO A 155 24.13 -8.50 15.39
CA PRO A 155 22.68 -8.27 15.48
C PRO A 155 22.18 -8.30 16.92
N LEU A 156 21.40 -7.29 17.32
CA LEU A 156 20.76 -7.24 18.63
C LEU A 156 19.89 -8.49 18.86
N ALA A 157 19.97 -9.07 20.05
CA ALA A 157 19.27 -10.31 20.37
C ALA A 157 17.74 -10.16 20.17
N PRO A 158 17.07 -11.07 19.43
CA PRO A 158 15.65 -10.95 19.12
C PRO A 158 14.77 -10.78 20.36
N GLY A 159 13.88 -9.78 20.33
CA GLY A 159 12.98 -9.44 21.42
C GLY A 159 13.62 -8.77 22.65
N SER A 160 14.93 -8.49 22.63
CA SER A 160 15.65 -7.82 23.73
C SER A 160 15.21 -6.35 23.94
N PRO A 161 15.50 -5.73 25.11
CA PRO A 161 15.12 -4.35 25.38
C PRO A 161 15.69 -3.36 24.37
N MET A 162 16.97 -3.49 24.02
CA MET A 162 17.62 -2.59 23.06
C MET A 162 17.17 -2.86 21.62
N GLU A 163 16.79 -4.09 21.25
CA GLU A 163 16.16 -4.39 19.95
C GLU A 163 14.78 -3.73 19.82
N ARG A 164 13.97 -3.72 20.88
CA ARG A 164 12.69 -2.98 20.95
C ARG A 164 12.91 -1.47 20.88
N PHE A 165 13.90 -0.95 21.61
CA PHE A 165 14.25 0.47 21.60
C PHE A 165 14.74 0.93 20.23
N ASN A 166 15.62 0.15 19.57
CA ASN A 166 16.05 0.39 18.20
C ASN A 166 14.85 0.43 17.23
N ARG A 167 13.92 -0.53 17.31
CA ARG A 167 12.71 -0.53 16.46
C ARG A 167 11.85 0.73 16.60
N LEU A 168 11.80 1.33 17.79
CA LEU A 168 11.09 2.58 18.03
C LEU A 168 11.85 3.80 17.49
N VAL A 169 13.18 3.83 17.62
CA VAL A 169 14.04 4.86 17.00
C VAL A 169 13.96 4.80 15.46
N ASP A 170 14.00 3.58 14.90
CA ASP A 170 13.76 3.31 13.49
C ASP A 170 12.37 3.79 13.03
N ALA A 171 11.35 3.72 13.90
CA ALA A 171 10.03 4.24 13.59
C ALA A 171 9.99 5.78 13.65
N ALA A 172 10.64 6.40 14.64
CA ALA A 172 10.74 7.85 14.80
C ALA A 172 11.39 8.54 13.58
N GLN A 173 12.43 7.94 12.99
CA GLN A 173 13.09 8.42 11.76
C GLN A 173 12.19 8.33 10.50
N LYS A 174 11.04 7.65 10.59
CA LYS A 174 10.08 7.47 9.47
C LYS A 174 8.79 8.30 9.64
N ILE A 175 8.67 9.09 10.72
CA ILE A 175 7.49 9.95 10.95
C ILE A 175 7.61 11.23 10.13
N ASP A 176 6.57 11.52 9.34
CA ASP A 176 6.50 12.70 8.49
C ASP A 176 5.69 13.82 9.17
N ILE A 177 6.40 14.64 9.97
CA ILE A 177 5.80 15.69 10.82
C ILE A 177 5.47 17.00 10.08
N HIS A 178 5.65 17.06 8.75
CA HIS A 178 5.52 18.31 7.97
C HIS A 178 4.43 18.28 6.89
N ARG A 179 3.48 17.33 6.97
CA ARG A 179 2.39 17.10 5.97
C ARG A 179 1.30 18.18 5.92
N VAL A 180 1.61 19.35 5.36
CA VAL A 180 0.60 20.36 4.96
C VAL A 180 0.19 20.18 3.49
N ASP A 181 1.14 19.99 2.58
CA ASP A 181 0.93 20.07 1.12
C ASP A 181 0.31 18.82 0.47
N VAL A 182 -0.38 18.00 1.26
CA VAL A 182 -0.68 16.59 0.92
C VAL A 182 -2.11 16.38 0.40
N TYR A 183 -2.95 17.42 0.39
CA TYR A 183 -4.38 17.30 0.06
C TYR A 183 -4.74 17.70 -1.38
N ASP A 184 -3.81 18.27 -2.16
CA ASP A 184 -4.09 18.78 -3.50
C ASP A 184 -4.33 17.73 -4.59
N HIS A 185 -4.01 16.47 -4.31
CA HIS A 185 -4.17 15.34 -5.22
C HIS A 185 -5.29 14.36 -4.82
N LEU A 186 -6.10 14.73 -3.82
CA LEU A 186 -7.26 13.96 -3.38
C LEU A 186 -8.50 14.33 -4.23
N PRO A 187 -9.53 13.46 -4.31
CA PRO A 187 -10.77 13.76 -5.00
C PRO A 187 -11.43 15.06 -4.49
N PRO A 188 -12.19 15.79 -5.34
CA PRO A 188 -12.77 17.10 -4.98
C PRO A 188 -13.82 17.03 -3.86
N TRP A 189 -14.37 15.85 -3.57
CA TRP A 189 -15.25 15.62 -2.42
C TRP A 189 -14.48 15.45 -1.10
N VAL A 190 -13.14 15.45 -1.09
CA VAL A 190 -12.35 15.41 0.15
C VAL A 190 -12.11 16.82 0.69
N SER A 191 -12.64 17.09 1.89
CA SER A 191 -12.57 18.37 2.58
C SER A 191 -11.15 18.71 3.03
N LYS A 192 -10.36 19.38 2.18
CA LYS A 192 -8.94 19.70 2.47
C LYS A 192 -8.75 20.41 3.82
N ALA A 193 -9.63 21.37 4.12
CA ALA A 193 -9.54 22.19 5.34
C ALA A 193 -9.88 21.44 6.63
N LYS A 194 -10.75 20.41 6.58
CA LYS A 194 -11.03 19.54 7.73
C LYS A 194 -9.99 18.42 7.85
N SER A 195 -9.54 17.90 6.71
CA SER A 195 -8.50 16.86 6.62
C SER A 195 -7.17 17.30 7.24
N SER A 196 -6.72 18.53 6.98
CA SER A 196 -5.46 19.05 7.54
C SER A 196 -5.47 19.15 9.08
N VAL A 197 -6.64 19.45 9.68
CA VAL A 197 -6.81 19.49 11.14
C VAL A 197 -6.84 18.09 11.75
N LEU A 198 -7.60 17.16 11.16
CA LEU A 198 -7.79 15.81 11.69
C LEU A 198 -6.55 14.93 11.51
N SER A 199 -5.97 14.91 10.30
CA SER A 199 -4.74 14.17 9.98
C SER A 199 -3.54 14.63 10.84
N GLY A 200 -3.45 15.93 11.12
CA GLY A 200 -2.43 16.49 12.01
C GLY A 200 -2.51 15.97 13.45
N ALA A 201 -3.71 15.64 13.94
CA ALA A 201 -3.88 14.97 15.23
C ALA A 201 -3.41 13.51 15.19
N GLY A 202 -3.76 12.76 14.14
CA GLY A 202 -3.34 11.36 13.95
C GLY A 202 -1.82 11.17 13.91
N VAL A 203 -1.11 11.99 13.11
CA VAL A 203 0.37 11.98 13.06
C VAL A 203 0.97 12.30 14.43
N GLY A 204 0.35 13.21 15.18
CA GLY A 204 0.83 13.58 16.52
C GLY A 204 0.63 12.49 17.57
N LEU A 205 -0.44 11.70 17.49
CA LEU A 205 -0.64 10.53 18.34
C LEU A 205 0.39 9.44 18.03
N GLN A 206 0.71 9.20 16.74
CA GLN A 206 1.77 8.28 16.35
C GLN A 206 3.14 8.72 16.89
N ALA A 207 3.48 10.02 16.76
CA ALA A 207 4.72 10.59 17.31
C ALA A 207 4.80 10.49 18.83
N TYR A 208 3.71 10.77 19.55
CA TYR A 208 3.64 10.63 21.00
C TYR A 208 3.73 9.17 21.46
N GLY A 209 3.08 8.24 20.75
CA GLY A 209 3.14 6.80 21.02
C GLY A 209 4.56 6.24 20.88
N ILE A 210 5.29 6.65 19.83
CA ILE A 210 6.68 6.24 19.64
C ILE A 210 7.60 6.88 20.69
N TYR A 211 7.45 8.17 21.00
CA TYR A 211 8.21 8.85 22.06
C TYR A 211 8.01 8.21 23.45
N SER A 212 6.75 7.97 23.82
CA SER A 212 6.41 7.36 25.12
C SER A 212 6.82 5.89 25.20
N GLY A 213 6.75 5.14 24.10
CA GLY A 213 7.33 3.81 23.97
C GLY A 213 8.84 3.81 24.21
N MET A 214 9.59 4.75 23.61
CA MET A 214 11.03 4.88 23.85
C MET A 214 11.33 5.22 25.31
N ALA A 215 10.60 6.16 25.90
CA ALA A 215 10.75 6.53 27.31
C ALA A 215 10.48 5.34 28.26
N GLY A 216 9.41 4.56 28.00
CA GLY A 216 9.06 3.40 28.81
C GLY A 216 10.05 2.23 28.70
N VAL A 217 10.58 1.95 27.50
CA VAL A 217 11.64 0.95 27.33
C VAL A 217 12.95 1.40 27.99
N ALA A 218 13.29 2.70 27.92
CA ALA A 218 14.44 3.24 28.62
C ALA A 218 14.31 3.18 30.15
N ASP A 219 13.10 3.37 30.71
CA ASP A 219 12.87 3.23 32.15
C ASP A 219 12.99 1.77 32.61
N ALA A 220 12.41 0.83 31.85
CA ALA A 220 12.54 -0.60 32.10
C ALA A 220 14.01 -1.09 32.08
N ILE A 221 14.84 -0.53 31.19
CA ILE A 221 16.29 -0.77 31.14
C ILE A 221 16.96 -0.37 32.48
N LYS A 222 16.49 0.66 33.18
CA LYS A 222 17.02 1.06 34.51
C LYS A 222 16.51 0.18 35.63
N THR A 223 15.19 0.03 35.73
CA THR A 223 14.54 -0.62 36.87
C THR A 223 14.75 -2.12 36.89
N GLY A 224 14.95 -2.73 35.72
CA GLY A 224 15.02 -4.18 35.56
C GLY A 224 13.66 -4.89 35.72
N ASP A 225 12.57 -4.14 35.85
CA ASP A 225 11.21 -4.69 35.88
C ASP A 225 10.68 -4.89 34.46
N TRP A 226 10.83 -6.12 33.99
CA TRP A 226 10.36 -6.54 32.67
C TRP A 226 8.89 -7.01 32.69
N GLY A 227 8.26 -7.13 33.86
CA GLY A 227 6.91 -7.69 34.01
C GLY A 227 5.83 -6.83 33.37
N GLU A 228 5.89 -5.52 33.58
CA GLU A 228 5.01 -4.57 32.90
C GLU A 228 5.56 -4.17 31.51
N ALA A 229 6.88 -3.98 31.38
CA ALA A 229 7.51 -3.43 30.17
C ALA A 229 7.44 -4.33 28.92
N VAL A 230 7.36 -5.66 29.07
CA VAL A 230 7.34 -6.61 27.94
C VAL A 230 6.10 -6.45 27.05
N PHE A 231 4.97 -5.99 27.59
CA PHE A 231 3.74 -5.77 26.81
C PHE A 231 3.80 -4.46 26.00
N ASN A 232 4.37 -3.40 26.57
CA ASN A 232 4.33 -2.04 26.03
C ASN A 232 5.08 -1.92 24.69
N GLY A 233 6.13 -2.72 24.49
CA GLY A 233 6.92 -2.76 23.24
C GLY A 233 6.42 -3.74 22.17
N ALA A 234 5.38 -4.53 22.43
CA ALA A 234 4.87 -5.52 21.48
C ALA A 234 3.91 -4.91 20.44
N ALA A 235 3.12 -3.91 20.84
CA ALA A 235 2.05 -3.30 20.04
C ALA A 235 2.51 -2.56 18.77
N VAL A 236 3.80 -2.22 18.65
CA VAL A 236 4.36 -1.40 17.56
C VAL A 236 4.95 -2.27 16.42
N ALA A 237 4.72 -3.59 16.45
CA ALA A 237 5.47 -4.55 15.63
C ALA A 237 4.78 -5.06 14.35
N THR A 238 3.48 -4.79 14.13
CA THR A 238 2.68 -5.41 13.06
C THR A 238 2.30 -4.42 11.94
N GLU A 239 3.34 -3.95 11.23
CA GLU A 239 3.31 -2.96 10.13
C GLU A 239 3.06 -1.49 10.52
N LEU A 240 4.04 -0.63 10.19
CA LEU A 240 4.10 0.80 10.57
C LEU A 240 3.21 1.72 9.70
N GLY A 241 1.97 1.29 9.44
CA GLY A 241 0.92 2.09 8.80
C GLY A 241 -0.34 2.28 9.65
N SER A 242 -0.58 1.40 10.63
CA SER A 242 -1.81 1.35 11.43
C SER A 242 -1.50 1.31 12.92
N LEU A 243 -1.41 2.49 13.55
CA LEU A 243 -1.28 2.64 15.01
C LEU A 243 -2.50 3.34 15.62
N ILE A 244 -3.70 2.96 15.16
CA ILE A 244 -4.95 3.17 15.88
C ILE A 244 -5.76 1.85 15.85
N ILE A 245 -6.25 1.42 17.02
CA ILE A 245 -7.23 0.34 17.27
C ILE A 245 -6.98 -1.12 16.80
N GLU A 246 -5.75 -1.66 16.72
CA GLU A 246 -5.58 -3.14 16.76
C GLU A 246 -4.55 -3.62 17.82
N ARG A 247 -5.07 -4.37 18.81
CA ARG A 247 -4.38 -5.25 19.79
C ARG A 247 -3.06 -4.75 20.43
N GLY A 248 -3.13 -3.83 21.41
CA GLY A 248 -1.95 -3.51 22.24
C GLY A 248 -2.08 -2.58 23.45
N LEU A 249 -3.28 -2.07 23.77
CA LEU A 249 -3.40 -0.88 24.65
C LEU A 249 -3.64 -1.19 26.15
N THR A 250 -4.18 -2.37 26.48
CA THR A 250 -4.78 -2.67 27.79
C THR A 250 -3.80 -2.82 28.96
N LYS A 251 -2.52 -3.12 28.72
CA LYS A 251 -1.46 -3.10 29.77
C LYS A 251 -0.56 -1.88 29.70
N THR A 252 -0.36 -1.35 28.50
CA THR A 252 0.40 -0.13 28.23
C THR A 252 -0.16 1.07 29.00
N GLY A 253 -1.49 1.14 29.14
CA GLY A 253 -2.16 2.16 29.96
C GLY A 253 -1.80 2.13 31.46
N GLU A 254 -1.75 0.95 32.09
CA GLU A 254 -1.54 0.88 33.55
C GLU A 254 -0.13 1.37 33.96
N ALA A 255 0.86 1.26 33.08
CA ALA A 255 2.17 1.88 33.24
C ALA A 255 2.18 3.38 32.86
N MET A 256 1.48 3.76 31.78
CA MET A 256 1.38 5.16 31.33
C MET A 256 0.73 6.09 32.37
N LEU A 257 -0.21 5.62 33.20
CA LEU A 257 -0.81 6.42 34.28
C LEU A 257 0.10 6.56 35.51
N LYS A 258 0.91 5.54 35.84
CA LYS A 258 1.91 5.64 36.92
C LYS A 258 3.00 6.67 36.57
N SER A 259 3.32 6.78 35.29
CA SER A 259 4.15 7.86 34.77
C SER A 259 3.37 9.18 34.75
N ASN A 260 3.54 10.00 35.79
CA ASN A 260 3.08 11.40 35.84
C ASN A 260 3.32 12.14 34.50
N GLY A 261 2.47 13.14 34.20
CA GLY A 261 2.41 13.90 32.93
C GLY A 261 3.70 14.61 32.45
N VAL A 262 4.81 14.43 33.18
CA VAL A 262 6.19 14.73 32.79
C VAL A 262 6.55 14.18 31.40
N ILE A 263 6.11 12.97 31.02
CA ILE A 263 6.41 12.43 29.67
C ILE A 263 5.73 13.25 28.57
N PHE A 264 4.44 13.59 28.71
CA PHE A 264 3.74 14.46 27.77
C PHE A 264 4.34 15.88 27.74
N GLN A 265 4.67 16.42 28.91
CA GLN A 265 5.36 17.71 28.99
C GLN A 265 6.70 17.69 28.25
N ARG A 266 7.53 16.65 28.43
CA ARG A 266 8.80 16.50 27.70
C ARG A 266 8.59 16.30 26.19
N PHE A 267 7.61 15.50 25.76
CA PHE A 267 7.24 15.39 24.35
C PHE A 267 6.94 16.77 23.74
N SER A 268 6.14 17.60 24.41
CA SER A 268 5.79 18.96 23.94
C SER A 268 7.00 19.90 23.78
N THR A 269 8.18 19.56 24.32
CA THR A 269 9.43 20.32 24.14
C THR A 269 10.28 19.87 22.96
N THR A 270 10.01 18.71 22.36
CA THR A 270 10.67 18.21 21.14
C THR A 270 10.28 19.02 19.91
N SER A 271 11.06 18.97 18.81
CA SER A 271 10.66 19.57 17.53
C SER A 271 9.29 19.08 17.07
N ALA A 272 9.05 17.76 17.13
CA ALA A 272 7.79 17.16 16.75
C ALA A 272 6.64 17.69 17.64
N GLY A 273 6.80 17.64 18.96
CA GLY A 273 5.80 18.12 19.91
C GLY A 273 5.50 19.61 19.81
N LYS A 274 6.45 20.45 19.39
CA LYS A 274 6.20 21.89 19.13
C LYS A 274 5.47 22.15 17.82
N VAL A 275 5.73 21.36 16.77
CA VAL A 275 5.00 21.44 15.50
C VAL A 275 3.55 20.98 15.69
N LEU A 276 3.37 19.82 16.32
CA LEU A 276 2.07 19.16 16.55
C LEU A 276 1.25 19.85 17.67
N GLY A 277 1.91 20.43 18.67
CA GLY A 277 1.29 21.10 19.82
C GLY A 277 0.41 22.30 19.47
N ARG A 278 0.39 22.77 18.22
CA ARG A 278 -0.57 23.77 17.74
C ARG A 278 -2.03 23.26 17.71
N GLY A 279 -2.25 21.95 17.84
CA GLY A 279 -3.56 21.32 18.03
C GLY A 279 -3.89 20.89 19.48
N ALA A 280 -3.15 21.36 20.49
CA ALA A 280 -3.10 20.77 21.85
C ALA A 280 -4.44 20.46 22.54
N GLY A 281 -5.52 21.19 22.24
CA GLY A 281 -6.83 21.00 22.88
C GLY A 281 -7.46 19.61 22.65
N LEU A 282 -7.19 18.97 21.51
CA LEU A 282 -7.68 17.61 21.23
C LEU A 282 -6.71 16.51 21.71
N PHE A 283 -5.40 16.81 21.76
CA PHE A 283 -4.38 15.85 22.18
C PHE A 283 -4.53 15.42 23.65
N ALA A 284 -5.01 16.30 24.53
CA ALA A 284 -5.23 15.95 25.93
C ALA A 284 -6.35 14.91 26.11
N SER A 285 -7.49 15.12 25.44
CA SER A 285 -8.67 14.24 25.57
C SER A 285 -8.45 12.84 24.98
N ALA A 286 -7.68 12.74 23.89
CA ALA A 286 -7.36 11.45 23.27
C ALA A 286 -6.51 10.54 24.20
N ILE A 287 -5.78 11.12 25.15
CA ILE A 287 -4.85 10.39 26.04
C ILE A 287 -5.54 9.76 27.26
N THR A 288 -6.81 10.07 27.57
CA THR A 288 -7.53 9.47 28.71
C THR A 288 -8.42 8.27 28.37
N LEU A 289 -8.77 8.08 27.08
CA LEU A 289 -9.75 7.11 26.60
C LEU A 289 -9.56 5.65 27.10
N PRO A 290 -8.35 5.04 27.07
CA PRO A 290 -8.18 3.63 27.47
C PRO A 290 -8.31 3.30 28.96
N PHE A 291 -8.31 4.30 29.85
CA PHE A 291 -7.82 4.09 31.23
C PHE A 291 -8.94 3.88 32.26
N ASP A 292 -10.11 4.51 32.09
CA ASP A 292 -11.24 4.40 33.04
C ASP A 292 -11.81 2.98 33.13
N ILE A 293 -11.78 2.25 32.01
CA ILE A 293 -12.27 0.86 31.87
C ILE A 293 -11.51 -0.09 32.81
N ILE A 294 -10.20 0.12 32.97
CA ILE A 294 -9.31 -0.77 33.73
C ILE A 294 -9.61 -0.69 35.25
N GLY A 295 -9.96 0.51 35.76
CA GLY A 295 -10.34 0.71 37.16
C GLY A 295 -11.64 -0.01 37.56
N ALA A 296 -12.60 -0.07 36.63
CA ALA A 296 -13.87 -0.77 36.84
C ALA A 296 -13.67 -2.29 36.98
N VAL A 297 -12.94 -2.92 36.05
CA VAL A 297 -12.68 -4.37 36.06
C VAL A 297 -11.96 -4.82 37.34
N LYS A 298 -11.01 -4.02 37.83
CA LYS A 298 -10.28 -4.30 39.08
C LYS A 298 -11.19 -4.24 40.32
N SER A 299 -12.15 -3.32 40.32
CA SER A 299 -13.11 -3.13 41.42
C SER A 299 -14.20 -4.21 41.46
N PHE A 300 -14.74 -4.61 40.31
CA PHE A 300 -15.77 -5.66 40.26
C PHE A 300 -15.23 -7.05 40.65
N ASN A 301 -13.98 -7.37 40.31
CA ASN A 301 -13.34 -8.61 40.76
C ASN A 301 -13.11 -8.65 42.29
N ALA A 302 -12.93 -7.49 42.95
CA ALA A 302 -12.88 -7.41 44.42
C ALA A 302 -14.28 -7.50 45.07
N ALA A 303 -15.30 -6.87 44.45
CA ALA A 303 -16.68 -6.96 44.90
C ALA A 303 -17.22 -8.40 44.85
N ALA A 304 -16.89 -9.16 43.80
CA ALA A 304 -17.29 -10.57 43.66
C ALA A 304 -16.68 -11.52 44.72
N ALA A 305 -15.61 -11.11 45.40
CA ALA A 305 -14.91 -11.90 46.42
C ALA A 305 -15.23 -11.49 47.87
N SER A 306 -16.09 -10.49 48.07
CA SER A 306 -16.40 -9.91 49.39
C SER A 306 -17.91 -9.92 49.68
N GLN A 307 -18.32 -9.69 50.93
CA GLN A 307 -19.75 -9.69 51.33
C GLN A 307 -20.07 -8.55 52.30
N GLY A 308 -21.29 -8.01 52.20
CA GLY A 308 -21.75 -6.91 53.05
C GLY A 308 -21.19 -5.55 52.62
N LYS A 309 -20.85 -4.69 53.58
CA LYS A 309 -20.49 -3.29 53.31
C LYS A 309 -19.23 -3.10 52.46
N GLU A 310 -18.22 -3.96 52.60
CA GLU A 310 -17.00 -3.86 51.78
C GLU A 310 -17.30 -4.13 50.30
N ALA A 311 -18.11 -5.15 49.99
CA ALA A 311 -18.61 -5.36 48.64
C ALA A 311 -19.44 -4.15 48.15
N GLN A 312 -20.23 -3.53 49.04
CA GLN A 312 -21.05 -2.37 48.70
C GLN A 312 -20.20 -1.12 48.37
N ASP A 313 -19.13 -0.85 49.13
CA ASP A 313 -18.16 0.22 48.85
C ASP A 313 -17.30 -0.08 47.60
N HIS A 314 -17.00 -1.35 47.32
CA HIS A 314 -16.38 -1.78 46.06
C HIS A 314 -17.33 -1.64 44.86
N TYR A 315 -18.63 -1.90 45.01
CA TYR A 315 -19.63 -1.60 43.98
C TYR A 315 -19.81 -0.10 43.74
N VAL A 316 -19.75 0.74 44.78
CA VAL A 316 -19.79 2.20 44.65
C VAL A 316 -18.52 2.73 43.96
N SER A 317 -17.33 2.19 44.30
CA SER A 317 -16.08 2.55 43.62
C SER A 317 -16.04 2.06 42.17
N GLY A 318 -16.50 0.83 41.90
CA GLY A 318 -16.66 0.31 40.54
C GLY A 318 -17.63 1.14 39.71
N ALA A 319 -18.77 1.53 40.27
CA ALA A 319 -19.72 2.44 39.64
C ALA A 319 -19.12 3.84 39.36
N MET A 320 -18.30 4.37 40.27
CA MET A 320 -17.56 5.63 40.01
C MET A 320 -16.50 5.49 38.90
N SER A 321 -15.87 4.33 38.72
CA SER A 321 -15.00 4.09 37.54
C SER A 321 -15.78 3.90 36.24
N VAL A 322 -16.94 3.23 36.29
CA VAL A 322 -17.85 3.12 35.12
C VAL A 322 -18.39 4.50 34.70
N ALA A 323 -18.61 5.41 35.66
CA ALA A 323 -18.93 6.82 35.39
C ALA A 323 -17.77 7.63 34.76
N GLY A 324 -16.54 7.09 34.72
CA GLY A 324 -15.46 7.59 33.86
C GLY A 324 -15.46 6.92 32.48
N ALA A 325 -15.62 5.60 32.43
CA ALA A 325 -15.59 4.82 31.18
C ALA A 325 -16.72 5.23 30.22
N GLY A 326 -17.91 5.51 30.74
CA GLY A 326 -19.01 6.09 29.97
C GLY A 326 -18.88 7.57 29.63
N VAL A 327 -17.77 8.20 30.00
CA VAL A 327 -17.53 9.64 29.85
C VAL A 327 -16.33 9.93 28.96
N SER A 328 -15.42 8.98 28.66
CA SER A 328 -14.28 9.26 27.78
C SER A 328 -14.64 9.33 26.27
N ILE A 329 -15.42 8.39 25.71
CA ILE A 329 -15.97 8.55 24.33
C ILE A 329 -16.94 9.75 24.32
N ALA A 330 -17.79 9.84 25.33
CA ALA A 330 -18.62 11.01 25.61
C ALA A 330 -17.85 12.21 26.20
N LEU A 331 -16.53 12.36 25.95
CA LEU A 331 -15.73 13.59 26.16
C LEU A 331 -14.95 13.95 24.89
N GLY A 332 -14.56 12.97 24.08
CA GLY A 332 -14.33 13.21 22.65
C GLY A 332 -15.55 13.87 22.01
N LEU A 333 -16.76 13.45 22.41
CA LEU A 333 -18.03 14.05 21.99
C LEU A 333 -18.59 15.11 22.96
N ALA A 334 -18.32 15.10 24.29
CA ALA A 334 -18.73 16.23 25.15
C ALA A 334 -17.83 17.46 25.11
N ALA A 335 -16.69 17.40 24.40
CA ALA A 335 -16.07 18.60 23.85
C ALA A 335 -16.93 19.29 22.76
N LEU A 336 -18.01 18.65 22.31
CA LEU A 336 -19.00 19.18 21.35
C LEU A 336 -20.44 19.27 21.91
N ALA A 337 -20.86 18.41 22.85
CA ALA A 337 -22.13 18.53 23.60
C ALA A 337 -22.11 17.85 25.00
N GLY A 338 -22.36 18.61 26.08
CA GLY A 338 -22.17 18.13 27.47
C GLY A 338 -23.17 17.08 28.00
N PHE A 339 -22.63 16.08 28.75
CA PHE A 339 -23.30 14.98 29.51
C PHE A 339 -23.96 13.85 28.64
N GLY A 340 -23.79 12.52 28.84
CA GLY A 340 -22.85 11.67 29.62
C GLY A 340 -23.34 10.20 29.89
N ASN A 341 -22.45 9.16 29.88
CA ASN A 341 -22.61 7.66 30.09
C ASN A 341 -22.77 6.79 28.78
N ILE A 342 -22.53 5.45 28.59
CA ILE A 342 -21.90 4.21 29.20
C ILE A 342 -21.99 3.04 28.13
N ALA A 343 -21.23 1.91 27.98
CA ALA A 343 -19.83 1.43 28.19
C ALA A 343 -19.61 0.00 27.52
N GLY A 344 -18.38 -0.58 27.41
CA GLY A 344 -18.02 -1.92 26.78
C GLY A 344 -16.55 -2.38 27.08
N PRO A 345 -15.78 -3.24 26.33
CA PRO A 345 -16.04 -4.27 25.25
C PRO A 345 -15.09 -5.57 25.23
N ALA A 346 -15.09 -6.41 24.15
CA ALA A 346 -14.09 -7.45 23.68
C ALA A 346 -13.83 -8.76 24.50
N GLY A 347 -13.14 -9.88 24.08
CA GLY A 347 -12.32 -10.39 22.91
C GLY A 347 -11.81 -11.86 23.20
N ILE A 348 -10.84 -12.63 22.60
CA ILE A 348 -9.84 -12.70 21.45
C ILE A 348 -8.79 -13.86 21.79
N VAL A 349 -7.98 -14.69 21.04
CA VAL A 349 -7.57 -15.22 19.66
C VAL A 349 -6.43 -16.33 19.89
N ALA A 350 -5.74 -17.23 19.10
CA ALA A 350 -5.28 -17.60 17.70
C ALA A 350 -4.67 -19.09 17.67
N ALA A 351 -3.99 -19.71 16.66
CA ALA A 351 -4.08 -19.85 15.16
C ALA A 351 -2.84 -20.55 14.43
N ALA A 352 -3.02 -21.63 13.62
CA ALA A 352 -2.17 -22.23 12.52
C ALA A 352 -0.79 -22.95 12.82
N VAL A 353 -0.21 -23.90 12.01
CA VAL A 353 0.43 -23.84 10.63
C VAL A 353 0.99 -25.24 10.13
N LEU A 354 1.11 -25.58 8.78
CA LEU A 354 2.16 -26.42 8.06
C LEU A 354 1.80 -27.09 6.67
N VAL A 355 2.67 -26.91 5.64
CA VAL A 355 3.07 -27.73 4.43
C VAL A 355 2.41 -29.13 4.16
N LEU A 356 1.82 -29.50 2.99
CA LEU A 356 2.28 -29.69 1.57
C LEU A 356 3.00 -31.02 1.16
N GLY A 357 2.23 -32.02 0.69
CA GLY A 357 2.37 -32.68 -0.64
C GLY A 357 3.30 -33.89 -0.91
N ALA A 358 2.80 -34.88 -1.69
CA ALA A 358 3.59 -35.84 -2.48
C ALA A 358 2.86 -36.33 -3.76
N GLU A 359 3.59 -36.49 -4.86
CA GLU A 359 3.10 -36.88 -6.19
C GLU A 359 3.20 -38.40 -6.50
N ILE A 360 2.32 -38.89 -7.39
CA ILE A 360 2.59 -39.87 -8.48
C ILE A 360 3.22 -41.24 -8.12
N TYR A 361 2.56 -42.37 -8.47
CA TYR A 361 2.86 -43.20 -9.68
C TYR A 361 2.11 -44.56 -9.75
N ARG A 362 1.58 -44.93 -10.94
CA ARG A 362 1.15 -46.30 -11.43
C ARG A 362 0.12 -47.09 -10.58
N ALA A 363 -0.86 -47.83 -11.12
CA ALA A 363 -1.26 -48.25 -12.48
C ALA A 363 -0.31 -49.17 -13.27
N ALA A 364 -0.46 -50.50 -13.10
CA ALA A 364 -0.26 -51.55 -14.14
C ALA A 364 -0.49 -53.01 -13.65
N ARG A 365 -1.73 -53.49 -13.35
CA ARG A 365 -1.99 -54.94 -13.17
C ARG A 365 -3.46 -55.46 -13.24
N ILE A 366 -4.13 -55.18 -14.36
CA ILE A 366 -5.59 -55.41 -14.60
C ILE A 366 -6.12 -56.86 -14.46
N VAL A 367 -5.26 -57.88 -14.32
CA VAL A 367 -5.68 -59.29 -14.09
C VAL A 367 -5.58 -59.70 -12.61
N ASP A 368 -4.77 -59.00 -11.80
CA ASP A 368 -4.82 -59.14 -10.34
C ASP A 368 -5.99 -58.28 -9.77
N ASP A 369 -6.32 -57.16 -10.43
CA ASP A 369 -7.44 -56.22 -10.15
C ASP A 369 -8.88 -56.82 -10.16
N ILE A 370 -9.05 -58.15 -10.13
CA ILE A 370 -10.35 -58.84 -10.02
C ILE A 370 -10.34 -59.86 -8.86
N ASP A 371 -9.23 -60.58 -8.68
CA ASP A 371 -9.06 -61.55 -7.59
C ASP A 371 -9.00 -60.87 -6.21
N ASP A 372 -8.55 -59.60 -6.17
CA ASP A 372 -8.51 -58.72 -4.98
C ASP A 372 -9.90 -58.33 -4.41
N TYR A 373 -11.00 -58.49 -5.17
CA TYR A 373 -12.32 -57.92 -4.81
C TYR A 373 -13.40 -58.98 -4.57
N ILE A 374 -13.30 -60.17 -5.18
CA ILE A 374 -14.25 -61.27 -4.96
C ILE A 374 -13.54 -62.63 -4.93
N GLU A 375 -13.81 -63.44 -3.92
CA GLU A 375 -13.28 -64.81 -3.89
C GLU A 375 -14.00 -65.67 -4.95
N LEU A 376 -13.21 -66.19 -5.90
CA LEU A 376 -13.67 -66.98 -7.05
C LEU A 376 -13.38 -68.47 -6.85
N SER A 377 -14.40 -69.32 -7.00
CA SER A 377 -14.21 -70.78 -6.98
C SER A 377 -13.32 -71.25 -8.14
N ALA A 378 -12.68 -72.42 -7.99
CA ALA A 378 -11.78 -72.97 -9.02
C ALA A 378 -12.42 -73.10 -10.41
N HIS A 379 -13.71 -73.42 -10.48
CA HIS A 379 -14.47 -73.49 -11.73
C HIS A 379 -14.77 -72.10 -12.31
N GLN A 380 -15.04 -71.10 -11.47
CA GLN A 380 -15.24 -69.71 -11.89
C GLN A 380 -13.93 -69.06 -12.37
N ARG A 381 -12.78 -69.30 -11.71
CA ARG A 381 -11.47 -68.80 -12.18
C ARG A 381 -11.13 -69.33 -13.57
N LEU A 382 -11.31 -70.65 -13.82
CA LEU A 382 -11.03 -71.26 -15.12
C LEU A 382 -11.94 -70.69 -16.24
N ARG A 383 -13.24 -70.53 -15.96
CA ARG A 383 -14.24 -70.04 -16.92
C ARG A 383 -14.13 -68.52 -17.18
N SER A 384 -13.88 -67.72 -16.15
CA SER A 384 -13.68 -66.26 -16.29
C SER A 384 -12.39 -65.94 -17.04
N GLY A 385 -11.31 -66.67 -16.76
CA GLY A 385 -10.07 -66.58 -17.54
C GLY A 385 -10.26 -66.97 -19.01
N TRP A 386 -11.05 -68.02 -19.27
CA TRP A 386 -11.42 -68.42 -20.63
C TRP A 386 -12.27 -67.37 -21.37
N PHE A 387 -13.23 -66.73 -20.70
CA PHE A 387 -14.05 -65.66 -21.29
C PHE A 387 -13.24 -64.39 -21.56
N ALA A 388 -12.38 -63.96 -20.63
CA ALA A 388 -11.45 -62.85 -20.86
C ALA A 388 -10.47 -63.13 -22.03
N PHE A 389 -10.00 -64.37 -22.15
CA PHE A 389 -9.13 -64.82 -23.25
C PHE A 389 -9.85 -64.88 -24.61
N THR A 390 -11.16 -65.21 -24.63
CA THR A 390 -11.96 -65.38 -25.85
C THR A 390 -12.83 -64.18 -26.22
N ARG A 391 -12.78 -63.08 -25.45
CA ARG A 391 -13.66 -61.89 -25.56
C ARG A 391 -15.15 -62.24 -25.45
N GLN A 392 -15.49 -63.10 -24.49
CA GLN A 392 -16.87 -63.43 -24.12
C GLN A 392 -17.27 -62.65 -22.86
N GLU A 393 -18.56 -62.34 -22.71
CA GLU A 393 -19.08 -61.65 -21.54
C GLU A 393 -18.97 -62.54 -20.28
N LEU A 394 -18.71 -61.93 -19.13
CA LEU A 394 -18.61 -62.63 -17.85
C LEU A 394 -19.99 -63.04 -17.34
N ASP A 395 -20.05 -64.18 -16.63
CA ASP A 395 -21.30 -64.67 -16.02
C ASP A 395 -21.91 -63.60 -15.08
N GLN A 396 -23.21 -63.36 -15.21
CA GLN A 396 -23.83 -62.18 -14.61
C GLN A 396 -23.75 -62.12 -13.07
N ASP A 397 -23.79 -63.26 -12.37
CA ASP A 397 -23.49 -63.35 -10.92
C ASP A 397 -22.09 -62.81 -10.58
N VAL A 398 -21.09 -63.21 -11.35
CA VAL A 398 -19.69 -62.78 -11.15
C VAL A 398 -19.55 -61.30 -11.49
N LEU A 399 -20.21 -60.83 -12.55
CA LEU A 399 -20.20 -59.42 -12.95
C LEU A 399 -20.90 -58.52 -11.93
N ASP A 400 -22.08 -58.90 -11.43
CA ASP A 400 -22.87 -58.12 -10.49
C ASP A 400 -22.22 -58.12 -9.08
N ARG A 401 -21.67 -59.25 -8.62
CA ARG A 401 -20.83 -59.31 -7.40
C ARG A 401 -19.55 -58.47 -7.54
N TYR A 402 -18.87 -58.54 -8.68
CA TYR A 402 -17.69 -57.72 -8.97
C TYR A 402 -18.06 -56.23 -9.00
N LYS A 403 -19.16 -55.84 -9.65
CA LYS A 403 -19.66 -54.45 -9.66
C LYS A 403 -19.86 -53.90 -8.26
N VAL A 404 -20.50 -54.65 -7.35
CA VAL A 404 -20.71 -54.21 -5.96
C VAL A 404 -19.39 -54.11 -5.21
N ALA A 405 -18.59 -55.18 -5.15
CA ALA A 405 -17.36 -55.20 -4.36
C ALA A 405 -16.31 -54.21 -4.90
N LYS A 406 -16.24 -54.06 -6.22
CA LYS A 406 -15.40 -53.06 -6.88
C LYS A 406 -15.87 -51.65 -6.60
N ALA A 407 -17.15 -51.31 -6.79
CA ALA A 407 -17.63 -49.97 -6.51
C ALA A 407 -17.46 -49.61 -5.02
N LEU A 408 -17.67 -50.56 -4.10
CA LEU A 408 -17.41 -50.37 -2.66
C LEU A 408 -15.94 -50.02 -2.39
N SER A 409 -14.99 -50.76 -2.99
CA SER A 409 -13.55 -50.56 -2.82
C SER A 409 -12.99 -49.38 -3.63
N ASP A 410 -13.51 -49.09 -4.82
CA ASP A 410 -13.17 -47.92 -5.63
C ASP A 410 -13.65 -46.64 -4.93
N HIS A 411 -14.89 -46.64 -4.41
CA HIS A 411 -15.44 -45.49 -3.68
C HIS A 411 -14.73 -45.29 -2.32
N GLY A 412 -14.51 -46.37 -1.55
CA GLY A 412 -13.75 -46.31 -0.31
C GLY A 412 -12.33 -45.76 -0.51
N ARG A 413 -11.60 -46.26 -1.52
CA ARG A 413 -10.27 -45.74 -1.86
C ARG A 413 -10.32 -44.33 -2.45
N GLN A 414 -11.40 -43.92 -3.12
CA GLN A 414 -11.59 -42.54 -3.58
C GLN A 414 -11.79 -41.59 -2.40
N ILE A 415 -12.63 -41.96 -1.42
CA ILE A 415 -12.85 -41.22 -0.18
C ILE A 415 -11.56 -41.14 0.63
N GLU A 416 -10.86 -42.26 0.84
CA GLU A 416 -9.60 -42.34 1.58
C GLU A 416 -8.51 -41.46 0.93
N ARG A 417 -8.35 -41.54 -0.40
CA ARG A 417 -7.41 -40.68 -1.15
C ARG A 417 -7.82 -39.21 -1.09
N SER A 418 -9.13 -38.90 -1.13
CA SER A 418 -9.63 -37.54 -0.96
C SER A 418 -9.29 -37.00 0.42
N ALA A 419 -9.52 -37.78 1.48
CA ALA A 419 -9.16 -37.43 2.85
C ALA A 419 -7.65 -37.23 3.03
N LYS A 420 -6.81 -38.11 2.47
CA LYS A 420 -5.34 -37.95 2.46
C LYS A 420 -4.92 -36.68 1.71
N ALA A 421 -5.47 -36.41 0.53
CA ALA A 421 -5.16 -35.19 -0.22
C ALA A 421 -5.60 -33.89 0.49
N LEU A 422 -6.61 -33.94 1.37
CA LEU A 422 -6.96 -32.83 2.27
C LEU A 422 -5.92 -32.70 3.40
N LEU A 423 -5.60 -33.81 4.08
CA LEU A 423 -4.64 -33.89 5.19
C LEU A 423 -3.17 -33.64 4.79
N GLU A 424 -2.81 -33.82 3.52
CA GLU A 424 -1.48 -33.53 2.95
C GLU A 424 -1.45 -32.16 2.23
N GLY A 425 -2.62 -31.54 2.05
CA GLY A 425 -2.85 -30.33 1.26
C GLY A 425 -3.49 -29.22 2.08
N ALA A 426 -4.71 -28.81 1.69
CA ALA A 426 -5.36 -27.61 2.20
C ALA A 426 -5.63 -27.62 3.72
N TYR A 427 -5.73 -28.80 4.34
CA TYR A 427 -6.04 -28.98 5.76
C TYR A 427 -4.87 -29.52 6.59
N HIS A 428 -3.67 -29.75 6.02
CA HIS A 428 -2.52 -30.29 6.79
C HIS A 428 -2.17 -29.41 8.01
N ASN A 429 -2.28 -28.08 7.88
CA ASN A 429 -2.07 -27.13 8.98
C ASN A 429 -3.07 -27.30 10.14
N TYR A 430 -4.30 -27.73 9.84
CA TYR A 430 -5.50 -27.43 10.65
C TYR A 430 -6.23 -28.67 11.14
N VAL A 431 -6.01 -29.83 10.52
CA VAL A 431 -6.73 -31.08 10.78
C VAL A 431 -5.75 -32.22 10.95
N GLU A 432 -5.88 -32.98 12.03
CA GLU A 432 -5.09 -34.20 12.28
C GLU A 432 -5.83 -35.50 11.95
N TYR A 433 -7.16 -35.46 11.83
CA TYR A 433 -8.01 -36.61 11.49
C TYR A 433 -9.15 -36.22 10.56
N VAL A 434 -9.40 -37.03 9.52
CA VAL A 434 -10.65 -36.98 8.74
C VAL A 434 -11.45 -38.23 9.06
N VAL A 435 -12.67 -38.06 9.55
CA VAL A 435 -13.65 -39.15 9.69
C VAL A 435 -14.61 -39.04 8.51
N ASN A 436 -14.62 -40.03 7.63
CA ASN A 436 -15.59 -40.08 6.53
C ASN A 436 -16.75 -41.00 6.93
N GLY A 437 -17.98 -40.61 6.60
CA GLY A 437 -19.15 -41.36 7.00
C GLY A 437 -19.25 -42.76 6.37
N SER A 438 -20.08 -43.62 6.96
CA SER A 438 -20.30 -44.97 6.47
C SER A 438 -21.14 -44.98 5.19
N PHE A 439 -20.87 -45.95 4.32
CA PHE A 439 -21.60 -46.15 3.07
C PHE A 439 -21.66 -47.62 2.69
N ASN A 440 -22.63 -47.97 1.85
CA ASN A 440 -22.83 -49.28 1.27
C ASN A 440 -23.04 -49.16 -0.25
N VAL A 441 -22.95 -50.26 -0.99
CA VAL A 441 -23.22 -50.30 -2.43
C VAL A 441 -24.32 -51.32 -2.73
N THR A 442 -25.32 -50.87 -3.47
CA THR A 442 -26.43 -51.70 -3.95
C THR A 442 -26.54 -51.62 -5.47
N LEU A 443 -27.05 -52.67 -6.12
CA LEU A 443 -27.33 -52.62 -7.55
C LEU A 443 -28.73 -52.07 -7.79
N GLN A 444 -28.85 -51.06 -8.66
CA GLN A 444 -30.13 -50.52 -9.10
C GLN A 444 -30.35 -50.75 -10.60
N PRO A 445 -31.60 -51.04 -11.04
CA PRO A 445 -31.93 -51.26 -12.44
C PRO A 445 -32.01 -49.94 -13.23
N VAL A 446 -30.92 -49.58 -13.92
CA VAL A 446 -30.81 -48.41 -14.78
C VAL A 446 -31.18 -48.77 -16.22
N LYS A 447 -31.88 -47.88 -16.93
CA LYS A 447 -32.23 -48.07 -18.35
C LYS A 447 -31.12 -47.57 -19.26
N HIS A 448 -30.38 -48.49 -19.87
CA HIS A 448 -29.39 -48.17 -20.90
C HIS A 448 -30.08 -48.15 -22.28
N TRP A 449 -30.33 -46.94 -22.79
CA TRP A 449 -31.02 -46.75 -24.06
C TRP A 449 -30.18 -47.24 -25.24
N LYS A 450 -30.77 -48.08 -26.08
CA LYS A 450 -30.10 -48.64 -27.26
C LYS A 450 -29.96 -47.58 -28.35
N HIS A 451 -28.77 -47.49 -28.95
CA HIS A 451 -28.53 -46.55 -30.05
C HIS A 451 -29.26 -46.94 -31.37
N GLN A 452 -29.61 -48.23 -31.51
CA GLN A 452 -30.51 -48.80 -32.52
C GLN A 452 -31.24 -50.00 -31.91
N TRP A 453 -32.51 -50.21 -32.27
CA TRP A 453 -33.30 -51.39 -31.88
C TRP A 453 -34.31 -51.72 -33.00
N ASP A 454 -34.83 -52.95 -33.03
CA ASP A 454 -35.86 -53.37 -34.00
C ASP A 454 -37.26 -53.51 -33.33
N PRO A 455 -38.19 -52.57 -33.57
CA PRO A 455 -39.56 -52.66 -33.05
C PRO A 455 -40.37 -53.83 -33.65
N ALA A 456 -40.07 -54.26 -34.88
CA ALA A 456 -40.80 -55.33 -35.56
C ALA A 456 -40.37 -56.73 -35.07
N ALA A 457 -39.12 -56.87 -34.63
CA ALA A 457 -38.66 -58.03 -33.85
C ALA A 457 -39.13 -58.02 -32.37
N GLY A 458 -39.78 -56.94 -31.92
CA GLY A 458 -40.29 -56.78 -30.55
C GLY A 458 -39.24 -56.28 -29.55
N GLU A 459 -38.13 -55.68 -29.99
CA GLU A 459 -37.12 -55.18 -29.07
C GLU A 459 -37.56 -53.94 -28.29
N GLN A 460 -37.19 -53.88 -27.01
CA GLN A 460 -37.28 -52.66 -26.20
C GLN A 460 -36.21 -51.64 -26.64
N PRO A 461 -36.51 -50.32 -26.61
CA PRO A 461 -35.55 -49.25 -26.92
C PRO A 461 -34.47 -49.05 -25.83
N PHE A 462 -34.51 -49.82 -24.75
CA PHE A 462 -33.49 -49.85 -23.70
C PHE A 462 -33.24 -51.30 -23.27
N THR A 463 -32.03 -51.58 -22.81
CA THR A 463 -31.76 -52.70 -21.90
C THR A 463 -31.85 -52.20 -20.46
N ILE A 464 -32.12 -53.10 -19.52
CA ILE A 464 -31.99 -52.81 -18.08
C ILE A 464 -30.62 -53.35 -17.66
N ALA A 465 -29.77 -52.47 -17.14
CA ALA A 465 -28.48 -52.80 -16.57
C ALA A 465 -28.55 -52.62 -15.05
N HIS A 466 -28.00 -53.57 -14.30
CA HIS A 466 -27.81 -53.42 -12.87
C HIS A 466 -26.52 -52.65 -12.63
N GLU A 467 -26.61 -51.37 -12.27
CA GLU A 467 -25.44 -50.54 -12.01
C GLU A 467 -25.27 -50.29 -10.50
N PRO A 468 -24.04 -50.26 -9.98
CA PRO A 468 -23.79 -50.03 -8.56
C PRO A 468 -24.05 -48.57 -8.18
N VAL A 469 -24.93 -48.37 -7.21
CA VAL A 469 -25.26 -47.10 -6.58
C VAL A 469 -24.77 -47.13 -5.14
N VAL A 470 -23.96 -46.14 -4.78
CA VAL A 470 -23.56 -45.90 -3.37
C VAL A 470 -24.77 -45.36 -2.62
N LEU A 471 -25.01 -45.89 -1.43
CA LEU A 471 -25.96 -45.38 -0.45
C LEU A 471 -25.19 -45.10 0.84
N GLU A 472 -25.15 -43.84 1.23
CA GLU A 472 -24.62 -43.39 2.52
C GLU A 472 -25.46 -44.03 3.65
N THR A 473 -24.87 -44.29 4.82
CA THR A 473 -25.53 -44.99 5.94
C THR A 473 -25.39 -44.26 7.27
N VAL A 474 -26.24 -44.62 8.23
CA VAL A 474 -26.37 -43.92 9.52
C VAL A 474 -25.14 -44.11 10.40
N ASP A 475 -24.42 -43.02 10.68
CA ASP A 475 -23.31 -43.00 11.62
C ASP A 475 -23.77 -42.63 13.04
N VAL A 476 -23.29 -43.35 14.06
CA VAL A 476 -23.54 -43.02 15.48
C VAL A 476 -22.22 -43.07 16.24
N ILE A 477 -21.63 -41.90 16.51
CA ILE A 477 -20.28 -41.76 17.06
C ILE A 477 -20.31 -40.77 18.24
N ASP A 478 -19.87 -41.21 19.42
CA ASP A 478 -19.51 -40.31 20.52
C ASP A 478 -17.99 -40.34 20.67
N ALA A 479 -17.35 -39.21 20.37
CA ALA A 479 -15.90 -39.02 20.45
C ALA A 479 -15.50 -37.99 21.53
N ARG A 480 -16.40 -37.65 22.46
CA ARG A 480 -16.19 -36.59 23.47
C ARG A 480 -14.83 -36.66 24.18
N ASP A 481 -14.46 -37.86 24.62
CA ASP A 481 -13.20 -38.13 25.35
C ASP A 481 -12.03 -38.53 24.42
N GLY A 482 -12.22 -38.46 23.10
CA GLY A 482 -11.27 -38.85 22.05
C GLY A 482 -11.89 -39.79 21.01
N LEU A 483 -11.25 -39.91 19.84
CA LEU A 483 -11.71 -40.81 18.77
C LEU A 483 -11.65 -42.30 19.21
N PRO A 484 -12.68 -43.12 18.91
CA PRO A 484 -12.65 -44.57 19.13
C PRO A 484 -11.46 -45.27 18.43
N GLN A 485 -10.89 -46.28 19.09
CA GLN A 485 -9.66 -46.95 18.61
C GLN A 485 -9.81 -47.69 17.27
N ASN A 486 -11.03 -48.15 16.96
CA ASN A 486 -11.38 -48.84 15.71
C ASN A 486 -12.54 -48.09 15.04
N LEU A 487 -12.31 -46.85 14.63
CA LEU A 487 -13.31 -46.04 13.93
C LEU A 487 -13.20 -46.26 12.42
N ASP A 488 -14.25 -46.81 11.81
CA ASP A 488 -14.33 -46.96 10.35
C ASP A 488 -14.36 -45.59 9.66
N GLY A 489 -13.88 -45.52 8.41
CA GLY A 489 -13.79 -44.27 7.64
C GLY A 489 -12.73 -43.27 8.12
N LEU A 490 -12.02 -43.55 9.22
CA LEU A 490 -10.97 -42.71 9.78
C LEU A 490 -9.69 -42.70 8.93
N VAL A 491 -9.20 -41.51 8.64
CA VAL A 491 -7.91 -41.24 8.00
C VAL A 491 -7.08 -40.31 8.90
N THR A 492 -5.84 -40.70 9.20
CA THR A 492 -4.94 -39.96 10.10
C THR A 492 -3.92 -39.14 9.31
N GLY A 493 -3.75 -37.87 9.68
CA GLY A 493 -2.71 -36.97 9.16
C GLY A 493 -1.59 -36.73 10.18
N THR A 494 -0.92 -35.58 10.09
CA THR A 494 0.09 -35.17 11.08
C THR A 494 -0.59 -34.57 12.31
N ARG A 495 -0.36 -35.16 13.49
CA ARG A 495 -0.90 -34.67 14.77
C ARG A 495 -0.37 -33.29 15.14
N GLY A 496 -1.17 -32.55 15.92
CA GLY A 496 -0.80 -31.27 16.53
C GLY A 496 -1.83 -30.86 17.57
N ASP A 497 -1.40 -30.33 18.72
CA ASP A 497 -2.32 -30.01 19.83
C ASP A 497 -3.39 -28.99 19.42
N ASP A 498 -3.03 -28.08 18.51
CA ASP A 498 -3.83 -27.02 17.89
C ASP A 498 -4.75 -27.48 16.73
N LYS A 499 -4.61 -28.71 16.23
CA LYS A 499 -5.37 -29.20 15.06
C LYS A 499 -6.70 -29.83 15.43
N GLY A 500 -7.72 -29.60 14.60
CA GLY A 500 -9.05 -30.17 14.72
C GLY A 500 -9.26 -31.48 13.94
N ILE A 501 -10.54 -31.82 13.76
CA ILE A 501 -11.04 -33.06 13.14
C ILE A 501 -12.08 -32.71 12.09
N LEU A 502 -11.95 -33.28 10.89
CA LEU A 502 -12.89 -33.06 9.78
C LEU A 502 -13.85 -34.26 9.66
N TRP A 503 -15.10 -34.05 10.03
CA TRP A 503 -16.20 -35.02 9.91
C TRP A 503 -16.87 -34.82 8.54
N ARG A 504 -16.77 -35.80 7.64
CA ARG A 504 -17.32 -35.77 6.28
C ARG A 504 -18.48 -36.74 6.16
N LEU A 505 -19.67 -36.26 6.49
CA LEU A 505 -20.90 -37.03 6.60
C LEU A 505 -21.65 -37.04 5.26
N GLY A 506 -22.35 -38.14 4.99
CA GLY A 506 -23.11 -38.32 3.77
C GLY A 506 -24.52 -37.72 3.86
N ASP A 507 -25.44 -38.35 3.13
CA ASP A 507 -26.86 -38.38 3.43
C ASP A 507 -27.12 -39.45 4.52
N GLY A 508 -28.33 -39.55 5.10
CA GLY A 508 -28.60 -40.42 6.27
C GLY A 508 -28.75 -39.69 7.63
N HIS A 509 -29.23 -40.42 8.65
CA HIS A 509 -29.64 -39.88 9.96
C HIS A 509 -28.52 -39.87 11.02
N ASP A 510 -27.41 -39.17 10.76
CA ASP A 510 -26.20 -39.30 11.60
C ASP A 510 -26.31 -38.64 12.97
N ARG A 511 -25.67 -39.23 13.98
CA ARG A 511 -25.57 -38.70 15.34
C ARG A 511 -24.12 -38.69 15.81
N ILE A 512 -23.49 -37.51 15.80
CA ILE A 512 -22.07 -37.32 16.11
C ILE A 512 -21.91 -36.40 17.33
N THR A 513 -21.01 -36.74 18.23
CA THR A 513 -20.45 -35.83 19.24
C THR A 513 -18.94 -35.73 19.02
N GLY A 514 -18.46 -34.51 18.78
CA GLY A 514 -17.08 -34.18 18.44
C GLY A 514 -16.09 -34.45 19.57
N VAL A 515 -14.80 -34.29 19.28
CA VAL A 515 -13.76 -34.44 20.31
C VAL A 515 -13.69 -33.16 21.13
N LYS A 516 -14.06 -33.25 22.40
CA LYS A 516 -14.37 -32.08 23.22
C LYS A 516 -13.24 -31.05 23.29
N LYS A 517 -11.97 -31.45 23.23
CA LYS A 517 -10.81 -30.51 23.34
C LYS A 517 -10.23 -30.03 22.02
N LYS A 518 -10.92 -30.25 20.90
CA LYS A 518 -10.46 -30.01 19.52
C LYS A 518 -11.55 -29.30 18.73
N SER A 519 -11.16 -28.51 17.72
CA SER A 519 -12.11 -28.03 16.71
C SER A 519 -12.66 -29.19 15.87
N ASN A 520 -13.92 -29.11 15.50
CA ASN A 520 -14.71 -30.08 14.76
C ASN A 520 -15.31 -29.39 13.53
N PHE A 521 -14.80 -29.77 12.36
CA PHE A 521 -15.28 -29.27 11.07
C PHE A 521 -16.26 -30.32 10.51
N PHE A 522 -17.56 -30.08 10.63
CA PHE A 522 -18.59 -30.96 10.09
C PHE A 522 -18.96 -30.53 8.67
N ILE A 523 -18.74 -31.38 7.68
CA ILE A 523 -19.31 -31.24 6.32
C ILE A 523 -20.40 -32.29 6.19
N TYR A 524 -21.64 -31.89 5.91
CA TYR A 524 -22.79 -32.79 5.85
C TYR A 524 -23.78 -32.44 4.72
N ARG A 525 -24.43 -33.48 4.17
CA ARG A 525 -25.48 -33.38 3.15
C ARG A 525 -26.88 -33.58 3.76
N GLY A 526 -27.81 -34.17 3.01
CA GLY A 526 -29.20 -34.30 3.36
C GLY A 526 -29.47 -35.25 4.52
N ASP A 527 -30.77 -35.39 4.81
CA ASP A 527 -31.33 -36.09 5.96
C ASP A 527 -30.97 -35.49 7.35
N PRO A 528 -31.74 -35.82 8.40
CA PRO A 528 -31.64 -35.16 9.70
C PRO A 528 -30.39 -35.58 10.49
N LYS A 529 -29.47 -34.63 10.72
CA LYS A 529 -28.26 -34.84 11.51
C LYS A 529 -28.45 -34.43 12.97
N THR A 530 -27.77 -35.09 13.90
CA THR A 530 -27.62 -34.66 15.30
C THR A 530 -26.13 -34.44 15.57
N LEU A 531 -25.65 -33.20 15.47
CA LEU A 531 -24.22 -32.87 15.57
C LEU A 531 -23.98 -32.02 16.82
N VAL A 532 -22.93 -32.36 17.59
CA VAL A 532 -22.53 -31.67 18.81
C VAL A 532 -21.01 -31.43 18.79
N GLY A 533 -20.59 -30.19 19.04
CA GLY A 533 -19.20 -29.76 19.06
C GLY A 533 -18.44 -29.93 20.40
N GLY A 534 -17.52 -29.00 20.69
CA GLY A 534 -16.51 -29.12 21.75
C GLY A 534 -16.32 -27.87 22.65
N ASP A 535 -15.06 -27.65 23.07
CA ASP A 535 -14.54 -26.50 23.86
C ASP A 535 -13.79 -25.49 22.95
N LYS A 536 -14.01 -25.52 21.64
CA LYS A 536 -13.19 -24.89 20.59
C LYS A 536 -14.09 -24.46 19.44
N ASP A 537 -13.67 -23.41 18.73
CA ASP A 537 -14.30 -22.89 17.51
C ASP A 537 -14.57 -24.05 16.52
N ASP A 538 -15.86 -24.36 16.31
CA ASP A 538 -16.35 -25.46 15.48
C ASP A 538 -17.10 -24.94 14.24
N GLU A 539 -17.01 -25.64 13.11
CA GLU A 539 -17.63 -25.23 11.84
C GLU A 539 -18.59 -26.30 11.30
N LEU A 540 -19.82 -25.91 10.99
CA LEU A 540 -20.90 -26.76 10.48
C LEU A 540 -21.26 -26.35 9.05
N HIS A 541 -20.66 -27.01 8.08
CA HIS A 541 -20.86 -26.80 6.65
C HIS A 541 -21.96 -27.72 6.09
N TYR A 542 -23.10 -27.11 5.76
CA TYR A 542 -24.16 -27.78 5.02
C TYR A 542 -23.87 -27.71 3.50
N GLU A 543 -23.83 -28.84 2.81
CA GLU A 543 -23.70 -28.92 1.34
C GLU A 543 -25.08 -28.80 0.68
N VAL A 544 -25.47 -27.60 0.25
CA VAL A 544 -26.80 -27.33 -0.32
C VAL A 544 -26.96 -27.94 -1.71
N THR A 545 -27.98 -28.78 -1.89
CA THR A 545 -28.30 -29.44 -3.17
C THR A 545 -29.41 -28.73 -3.96
N HIS A 546 -29.57 -29.06 -5.24
CA HIS A 546 -30.69 -28.56 -6.06
C HIS A 546 -32.04 -29.07 -5.53
N ALA A 547 -32.12 -30.35 -5.15
CA ALA A 547 -33.35 -30.98 -4.67
C ALA A 547 -33.82 -30.41 -3.32
N GLU A 548 -32.89 -29.92 -2.50
CA GLU A 548 -33.19 -29.17 -1.27
C GLU A 548 -33.96 -27.88 -1.58
N LEU A 549 -33.47 -27.09 -2.54
CA LEU A 549 -34.05 -25.81 -2.95
C LEU A 549 -35.37 -25.94 -3.75
N ASP A 550 -35.75 -27.17 -4.13
CA ASP A 550 -37.03 -27.48 -4.78
C ASP A 550 -38.00 -28.29 -3.90
N ARG A 551 -37.72 -28.40 -2.60
CA ARG A 551 -38.60 -29.10 -1.64
C ARG A 551 -39.97 -28.42 -1.52
N GLU A 552 -41.03 -29.23 -1.71
CA GLU A 552 -42.44 -28.82 -1.56
C GLU A 552 -43.02 -29.04 -0.15
N LEU A 553 -42.51 -30.03 0.59
CA LEU A 553 -43.08 -30.51 1.86
C LEU A 553 -42.01 -30.53 2.96
N PRO A 554 -42.33 -30.27 4.23
CA PRO A 554 -41.37 -30.40 5.32
C PRO A 554 -40.71 -31.78 5.41
N PRO A 555 -39.44 -31.86 5.83
CA PRO A 555 -38.77 -33.15 6.05
C PRO A 555 -39.42 -33.91 7.22
N ALA A 556 -39.29 -35.24 7.22
CA ALA A 556 -39.94 -36.10 8.23
C ALA A 556 -39.40 -35.91 9.66
N ALA A 557 -38.17 -35.39 9.79
CA ALA A 557 -37.59 -34.83 11.00
C ALA A 557 -36.60 -33.71 10.60
N ILE A 558 -36.12 -32.93 11.57
CA ILE A 558 -35.18 -31.83 11.36
C ILE A 558 -33.82 -32.15 11.97
N SER A 559 -32.77 -31.48 11.47
CA SER A 559 -31.44 -31.59 12.09
C SER A 559 -31.41 -30.86 13.44
N HIS A 560 -30.59 -31.37 14.37
CA HIS A 560 -30.25 -30.74 15.64
C HIS A 560 -28.75 -30.48 15.66
N LEU A 561 -28.36 -29.22 15.80
CA LEU A 561 -26.98 -28.75 15.60
C LEU A 561 -26.56 -27.93 16.83
N ASP A 562 -25.46 -28.32 17.46
CA ASP A 562 -24.98 -27.75 18.73
C ASP A 562 -23.47 -27.48 18.61
N GLY A 563 -23.03 -26.23 18.67
CA GLY A 563 -21.59 -25.88 18.58
C GLY A 563 -20.79 -26.21 19.84
N GLY A 564 -21.44 -26.21 21.02
CA GLY A 564 -20.78 -26.41 22.31
C GLY A 564 -20.35 -25.11 23.00
N ASP A 565 -19.08 -25.03 23.40
CA ASP A 565 -18.42 -23.86 23.98
C ASP A 565 -17.35 -23.34 22.99
N GLY A 566 -17.63 -22.29 22.22
CA GLY A 566 -16.73 -21.84 21.16
C GLY A 566 -17.02 -20.45 20.58
N SER A 567 -16.93 -20.36 19.26
CA SER A 567 -17.25 -19.20 18.44
C SER A 567 -17.70 -19.74 17.08
N ASP A 568 -18.89 -20.33 17.07
CA ASP A 568 -19.16 -21.46 16.17
C ASP A 568 -19.93 -21.01 14.92
N LEU A 569 -19.70 -21.70 13.79
CA LEU A 569 -20.07 -21.23 12.46
C LEU A 569 -21.00 -22.20 11.71
N LEU A 570 -22.21 -21.74 11.38
CA LEU A 570 -23.08 -22.42 10.41
C LEU A 570 -22.85 -21.88 8.98
N SER A 571 -22.50 -22.76 8.05
CA SER A 571 -22.06 -22.39 6.70
C SER A 571 -22.85 -23.11 5.61
N PHE A 572 -23.61 -22.35 4.81
CA PHE A 572 -24.40 -22.86 3.69
C PHE A 572 -23.54 -22.87 2.42
N THR A 573 -22.91 -24.02 2.17
CA THR A 573 -21.95 -24.19 1.08
C THR A 573 -22.63 -24.59 -0.23
N GLY A 574 -21.89 -24.43 -1.34
CA GLY A 574 -22.43 -24.58 -2.69
C GLY A 574 -22.87 -23.25 -3.31
N ARG A 575 -23.82 -23.30 -4.24
CA ARG A 575 -24.36 -22.13 -4.96
C ARG A 575 -25.78 -22.41 -5.44
N ARG A 576 -26.69 -21.44 -5.33
CA ARG A 576 -28.04 -21.56 -5.91
C ARG A 576 -27.95 -21.74 -7.44
N PRO A 577 -28.69 -22.68 -8.05
CA PRO A 577 -28.77 -22.82 -9.50
C PRO A 577 -29.18 -21.54 -10.22
N ALA A 578 -28.78 -21.40 -11.49
CA ALA A 578 -29.23 -20.30 -12.35
C ALA A 578 -30.65 -20.53 -12.93
N THR A 579 -31.23 -21.70 -12.68
CA THR A 579 -32.65 -22.02 -12.93
C THR A 579 -33.50 -21.59 -11.74
N ASP A 580 -34.74 -21.20 -12.00
CA ASP A 580 -35.70 -20.95 -10.93
C ASP A 580 -35.92 -22.20 -10.08
N THR A 581 -35.63 -22.06 -8.80
CA THR A 581 -35.87 -23.02 -7.71
C THR A 581 -36.93 -22.45 -6.78
N ARG A 582 -37.76 -23.31 -6.18
CA ARG A 582 -38.91 -22.89 -5.35
C ARG A 582 -38.49 -22.08 -4.13
N GLN A 583 -37.40 -22.48 -3.51
CA GLN A 583 -36.77 -21.81 -2.39
C GLN A 583 -35.60 -20.97 -2.92
N GLN A 584 -35.46 -19.75 -2.42
CA GLN A 584 -34.39 -18.83 -2.82
C GLN A 584 -33.17 -18.92 -1.90
N GLY A 585 -33.34 -19.34 -0.65
CA GLY A 585 -32.28 -19.44 0.34
C GLY A 585 -32.80 -20.02 1.65
N TYR A 586 -32.34 -19.48 2.78
CA TYR A 586 -32.72 -19.92 4.11
C TYR A 586 -33.13 -18.72 4.98
N ASP A 587 -34.15 -18.88 5.79
CA ASP A 587 -34.41 -18.02 6.94
C ASP A 587 -33.66 -18.65 8.14
N ILE A 588 -32.73 -17.90 8.73
CA ILE A 588 -31.80 -18.35 9.77
C ILE A 588 -31.95 -17.40 10.96
N ASN A 589 -32.21 -17.91 12.15
CA ASN A 589 -32.39 -17.09 13.35
C ASN A 589 -31.57 -17.66 14.52
N LEU A 590 -30.52 -16.94 14.93
CA LEU A 590 -29.61 -17.38 15.99
C LEU A 590 -30.28 -17.27 17.36
N GLN A 591 -30.91 -16.12 17.67
CA GLN A 591 -31.62 -15.87 18.95
C GLN A 591 -32.76 -16.87 19.22
N ARG A 592 -33.50 -17.31 18.19
CA ARG A 592 -34.59 -18.29 18.25
C ARG A 592 -34.10 -19.74 18.10
N GLY A 593 -32.85 -19.93 17.67
CA GLY A 593 -32.20 -21.23 17.54
C GLY A 593 -32.72 -22.08 16.38
N ASP A 594 -33.00 -21.51 15.20
CA ASP A 594 -33.50 -22.31 14.08
C ASP A 594 -33.24 -21.85 12.64
N VAL A 595 -33.46 -22.78 11.71
CA VAL A 595 -33.26 -22.65 10.26
C VAL A 595 -34.45 -23.21 9.50
N SER A 596 -34.96 -22.47 8.52
CA SER A 596 -36.01 -22.88 7.58
C SER A 596 -35.67 -22.46 6.13
N LEU A 597 -36.32 -23.07 5.14
CA LEU A 597 -36.15 -22.72 3.72
C LEU A 597 -36.91 -21.43 3.36
N HIS A 598 -36.21 -20.46 2.77
CA HIS A 598 -36.80 -19.18 2.38
C HIS A 598 -37.46 -19.26 1.00
N SER A 599 -38.77 -18.97 0.93
CA SER A 599 -39.56 -19.11 -0.31
C SER A 599 -39.77 -17.80 -1.07
N ALA A 600 -39.98 -17.92 -2.39
CA ALA A 600 -40.13 -16.78 -3.31
C ALA A 600 -41.44 -15.97 -3.19
N GLY A 601 -42.36 -16.32 -2.28
CA GLY A 601 -43.74 -15.80 -2.31
C GLY A 601 -44.43 -15.71 -0.95
N SER A 602 -45.63 -15.13 -0.95
CA SER A 602 -46.39 -14.88 0.28
C SER A 602 -47.04 -16.15 0.85
N ALA A 603 -46.64 -16.52 2.07
CA ALA A 603 -47.36 -17.42 2.97
C ALA A 603 -47.60 -18.86 2.48
N THR A 604 -46.60 -19.49 1.84
CA THR A 604 -46.38 -20.94 2.06
C THR A 604 -45.92 -21.18 3.50
N ALA A 605 -46.18 -22.38 4.03
CA ALA A 605 -45.77 -22.73 5.39
C ALA A 605 -44.23 -22.82 5.51
N GLU A 606 -43.70 -22.35 6.65
CA GLU A 606 -42.27 -22.38 6.99
C GLU A 606 -41.74 -23.83 6.98
N ILE A 607 -40.92 -24.18 6.00
CA ILE A 607 -40.26 -25.49 5.95
C ILE A 607 -39.05 -25.45 6.86
N LYS A 608 -39.25 -25.79 8.14
CA LYS A 608 -38.15 -25.91 9.12
C LYS A 608 -37.22 -27.06 8.74
N MET A 609 -35.92 -26.79 8.79
CA MET A 609 -34.85 -27.69 8.38
C MET A 609 -33.93 -28.09 9.53
N ALA A 610 -33.62 -27.15 10.43
CA ALA A 610 -32.82 -27.44 11.63
C ALA A 610 -33.27 -26.65 12.85
N GLN A 611 -32.90 -27.16 14.02
CA GLN A 611 -32.75 -26.41 15.26
C GLN A 611 -31.26 -26.28 15.56
N ILE A 612 -30.82 -25.08 15.93
CA ILE A 612 -29.42 -24.73 16.22
C ILE A 612 -29.30 -24.25 17.67
N THR A 613 -28.13 -24.43 18.29
CA THR A 613 -27.79 -24.00 19.66
C THR A 613 -26.27 -23.81 19.73
N SER A 614 -25.78 -22.82 20.49
CA SER A 614 -24.37 -22.38 20.45
C SER A 614 -23.85 -22.22 19.02
N ILE A 615 -24.41 -21.26 18.28
CA ILE A 615 -23.91 -20.86 16.96
C ILE A 615 -24.07 -19.34 16.85
N GLU A 616 -22.95 -18.63 16.82
CA GLU A 616 -22.88 -17.16 16.83
C GLU A 616 -22.49 -16.61 15.45
N ASN A 617 -22.16 -17.48 14.49
CA ASN A 617 -21.60 -17.08 13.20
C ASN A 617 -22.31 -17.78 12.04
N VAL A 618 -22.51 -17.06 10.93
CA VAL A 618 -23.26 -17.53 9.76
C VAL A 618 -22.55 -17.19 8.45
N SER A 619 -22.56 -18.12 7.49
CA SER A 619 -22.23 -17.84 6.08
C SER A 619 -23.36 -18.32 5.17
N THR A 620 -24.03 -17.40 4.48
CA THR A 620 -25.20 -17.69 3.64
C THR A 620 -24.85 -18.37 2.31
N LEU A 621 -25.85 -18.90 1.61
CA LEU A 621 -25.66 -19.58 0.33
C LEU A 621 -25.23 -18.62 -0.78
N THR A 622 -24.16 -18.96 -1.51
CA THR A 622 -23.68 -18.15 -2.64
C THR A 622 -24.75 -18.02 -3.73
N GLY A 623 -25.20 -16.78 -3.98
CA GLY A 623 -26.25 -16.48 -4.97
C GLY A 623 -27.66 -16.95 -4.58
N GLY A 624 -27.88 -17.38 -3.33
CA GLY A 624 -29.22 -17.51 -2.77
C GLY A 624 -29.84 -16.14 -2.45
N ALA A 625 -31.00 -16.14 -1.80
CA ALA A 625 -31.57 -14.98 -1.11
C ALA A 625 -32.03 -15.47 0.28
N SER A 626 -31.23 -15.17 1.29
CA SER A 626 -31.38 -15.66 2.66
C SER A 626 -31.80 -14.53 3.58
N ARG A 627 -32.41 -14.86 4.72
CA ARG A 627 -32.59 -13.91 5.83
C ARG A 627 -31.81 -14.41 7.03
N VAL A 628 -31.06 -13.53 7.66
CA VAL A 628 -30.32 -13.83 8.90
C VAL A 628 -30.78 -12.87 9.98
N THR A 629 -31.28 -13.41 11.08
CA THR A 629 -31.42 -12.71 12.35
C THR A 629 -30.31 -13.19 13.27
N GLY A 630 -29.50 -12.28 13.79
CA GLY A 630 -28.44 -12.57 14.74
C GLY A 630 -28.95 -12.79 16.17
N SER A 631 -28.26 -12.18 17.13
CA SER A 631 -28.43 -12.40 18.57
C SER A 631 -28.08 -11.15 19.35
N ASP A 632 -28.29 -11.15 20.67
CA ASP A 632 -27.85 -10.05 21.55
C ASP A 632 -26.35 -10.18 21.96
N THR A 633 -25.54 -10.78 21.09
CA THR A 633 -24.09 -10.98 21.24
C THR A 633 -23.37 -10.87 19.89
N ALA A 634 -22.13 -10.38 19.89
CA ALA A 634 -21.34 -10.12 18.68
C ALA A 634 -21.25 -11.34 17.74
N ASN A 635 -21.87 -11.23 16.57
CA ASN A 635 -21.97 -12.24 15.53
C ASN A 635 -21.09 -11.92 14.31
N ARG A 636 -20.64 -12.96 13.61
CA ARG A 636 -19.96 -12.81 12.31
C ARG A 636 -20.82 -13.37 11.17
N ILE A 637 -21.39 -12.47 10.37
CA ILE A 637 -22.36 -12.81 9.32
C ILE A 637 -21.75 -12.56 7.94
N THR A 638 -21.65 -13.60 7.11
CA THR A 638 -21.15 -13.48 5.73
C THR A 638 -22.31 -13.63 4.73
N ALA A 639 -22.69 -12.53 4.09
CA ALA A 639 -23.76 -12.45 3.10
C ALA A 639 -23.21 -12.70 1.68
N ASN A 640 -23.42 -13.89 1.12
CA ASN A 640 -22.95 -14.33 -0.19
C ASN A 640 -24.02 -14.26 -1.32
N GLY A 641 -25.24 -13.83 -1.03
CA GLY A 641 -26.41 -13.89 -1.92
C GLY A 641 -27.08 -12.54 -2.22
N LEU A 642 -28.41 -12.56 -2.34
CA LEU A 642 -29.30 -11.41 -2.29
C LEU A 642 -29.92 -11.35 -0.88
N ASP A 643 -29.06 -11.29 0.13
CA ASP A 643 -29.45 -11.56 1.51
C ASP A 643 -29.97 -10.30 2.24
N ILE A 644 -30.86 -10.54 3.19
CA ILE A 644 -31.31 -9.57 4.20
C ILE A 644 -30.72 -10.01 5.55
N VAL A 645 -30.04 -9.11 6.24
CA VAL A 645 -29.43 -9.38 7.55
C VAL A 645 -29.99 -8.38 8.56
N ASP A 646 -30.26 -8.87 9.77
CA ASP A 646 -30.65 -8.11 10.95
C ASP A 646 -29.77 -8.64 12.09
N ALA A 647 -28.62 -8.01 12.34
CA ALA A 647 -27.58 -8.59 13.20
C ALA A 647 -27.95 -8.54 14.71
N ALA A 648 -28.81 -7.59 15.07
CA ALA A 648 -29.48 -7.39 16.36
C ALA A 648 -28.70 -6.56 17.39
N ALA A 649 -27.80 -7.12 18.20
CA ALA A 649 -27.04 -6.32 19.18
C ALA A 649 -25.73 -6.98 19.61
N GLY A 650 -24.68 -6.17 19.79
CA GLY A 650 -23.31 -6.63 20.00
C GLY A 650 -22.38 -6.07 18.93
N ASP A 651 -21.06 -6.19 19.12
CA ASP A 651 -20.07 -5.63 18.19
C ASP A 651 -19.95 -6.48 16.90
N ASP A 652 -20.92 -6.36 15.99
CA ASP A 652 -21.11 -7.30 14.88
C ASP A 652 -20.10 -7.14 13.73
N THR A 653 -19.79 -8.24 13.02
CA THR A 653 -18.90 -8.21 11.85
C THR A 653 -19.59 -8.81 10.61
N ILE A 654 -20.09 -7.93 9.73
CA ILE A 654 -20.86 -8.32 8.55
C ILE A 654 -20.00 -8.22 7.27
N ILE A 655 -19.77 -9.36 6.62
CA ILE A 655 -18.97 -9.48 5.40
C ILE A 655 -19.93 -9.58 4.20
N ILE A 656 -20.05 -8.50 3.45
CA ILE A 656 -21.00 -8.33 2.34
C ILE A 656 -20.30 -8.70 1.02
N ARG A 657 -20.65 -9.87 0.49
CA ARG A 657 -20.03 -10.47 -0.71
C ARG A 657 -21.00 -10.64 -1.88
N GLY A 658 -22.29 -10.66 -1.57
CA GLY A 658 -23.42 -10.69 -2.49
C GLY A 658 -23.47 -9.50 -3.45
N THR A 659 -24.37 -9.55 -4.44
CA THR A 659 -24.50 -8.47 -5.44
C THR A 659 -25.42 -7.34 -4.97
N HIS A 660 -26.45 -7.68 -4.19
CA HIS A 660 -27.41 -6.75 -3.59
C HIS A 660 -27.67 -7.24 -2.16
N CYS A 661 -27.34 -6.47 -1.14
CA CYS A 661 -27.59 -6.87 0.26
C CYS A 661 -28.22 -5.73 1.05
N ARG A 662 -29.11 -6.07 1.99
CA ARG A 662 -29.65 -5.14 2.99
C ARG A 662 -29.29 -5.64 4.38
N VAL A 663 -28.65 -4.80 5.17
CA VAL A 663 -28.18 -5.15 6.52
C VAL A 663 -28.64 -4.10 7.52
N THR A 664 -29.36 -4.50 8.55
CA THR A 664 -29.34 -3.80 9.83
C THR A 664 -28.15 -4.37 10.60
N GLY A 665 -27.31 -3.50 11.17
CA GLY A 665 -26.41 -3.89 12.26
C GLY A 665 -27.27 -4.07 13.51
N GLY A 666 -27.22 -3.08 14.39
CA GLY A 666 -28.29 -2.83 15.35
C GLY A 666 -27.82 -1.87 16.43
N ALA A 667 -27.47 -2.42 17.58
CA ALA A 667 -26.89 -1.69 18.70
C ALA A 667 -25.52 -2.29 19.07
N GLY A 668 -24.44 -1.72 18.52
CA GLY A 668 -23.05 -2.18 18.73
C GLY A 668 -22.01 -1.36 17.96
N GLN A 669 -20.73 -1.72 18.08
CA GLN A 669 -19.65 -1.14 17.25
C GLN A 669 -19.46 -1.95 15.96
N ASP A 670 -20.44 -1.86 15.08
CA ASP A 670 -20.58 -2.77 13.94
C ASP A 670 -19.57 -2.51 12.81
N ARG A 671 -19.02 -3.59 12.26
CA ARG A 671 -17.99 -3.57 11.20
C ARG A 671 -18.49 -4.24 9.94
N TYR A 672 -18.59 -3.46 8.87
CA TYR A 672 -19.00 -3.92 7.54
C TYR A 672 -17.79 -4.04 6.61
N PHE A 673 -17.68 -5.16 5.88
CA PHE A 673 -16.72 -5.29 4.78
C PHE A 673 -17.44 -5.54 3.46
N ILE A 674 -17.43 -4.57 2.55
CA ILE A 674 -18.15 -4.63 1.26
C ILE A 674 -17.17 -4.99 0.15
N THR A 675 -17.35 -6.14 -0.52
CA THR A 675 -16.46 -6.58 -1.60
C THR A 675 -16.60 -5.78 -2.90
N ASP A 676 -15.57 -5.82 -3.74
CA ASP A 676 -15.61 -5.32 -5.12
C ASP A 676 -16.53 -6.13 -6.06
N THR A 677 -17.06 -7.28 -5.62
CA THR A 677 -18.13 -8.02 -6.32
C THR A 677 -19.52 -7.40 -6.13
N CYS A 678 -19.75 -6.64 -5.06
CA CYS A 678 -21.05 -6.06 -4.77
C CYS A 678 -21.46 -5.00 -5.81
N VAL A 679 -22.76 -4.80 -6.00
CA VAL A 679 -23.34 -3.75 -6.86
C VAL A 679 -24.04 -2.72 -5.98
N GLU A 680 -24.98 -3.18 -5.15
CA GLU A 680 -25.77 -2.34 -4.27
C GLU A 680 -25.74 -2.87 -2.83
N THR A 681 -25.59 -1.98 -1.87
CA THR A 681 -25.66 -2.32 -0.44
C THR A 681 -26.51 -1.28 0.26
N THR A 682 -27.44 -1.73 1.09
CA THR A 682 -28.10 -0.87 2.07
C THR A 682 -27.68 -1.26 3.47
N ILE A 683 -27.20 -0.31 4.25
CA ILE A 683 -26.94 -0.43 5.69
C ILE A 683 -28.00 0.38 6.44
N ILE A 684 -28.50 -0.14 7.56
CA ILE A 684 -29.32 0.56 8.54
C ILE A 684 -28.59 0.49 9.88
N GLU A 685 -28.47 1.64 10.53
CA GLU A 685 -27.69 1.81 11.75
C GLU A 685 -28.43 2.73 12.73
N ASP A 686 -28.31 2.47 14.03
CA ASP A 686 -29.11 3.19 15.03
C ASP A 686 -28.64 4.64 15.24
N GLY A 687 -27.31 4.84 15.26
CA GLY A 687 -26.58 6.09 15.47
C GLY A 687 -26.06 6.32 16.89
N GLU A 688 -26.29 5.39 17.82
CA GLU A 688 -25.91 5.48 19.24
C GLU A 688 -24.44 5.12 19.47
N GLN A 689 -23.87 4.23 18.64
CA GLN A 689 -22.45 3.84 18.66
C GLN A 689 -21.78 4.01 17.30
N SER A 690 -20.47 3.74 17.21
CA SER A 690 -19.66 4.03 16.02
C SER A 690 -19.45 2.80 15.14
N SER A 691 -19.93 2.90 13.91
CA SER A 691 -19.85 1.89 12.86
C SER A 691 -18.62 2.08 11.97
N LEU A 692 -17.99 0.99 11.54
CA LEU A 692 -16.87 0.99 10.58
C LEU A 692 -17.26 0.33 9.25
N ILE A 693 -17.29 1.11 8.17
CA ILE A 693 -17.60 0.64 6.81
C ILE A 693 -16.30 0.54 5.99
N GLU A 694 -15.83 -0.69 5.76
CA GLU A 694 -14.64 -0.99 4.96
C GLU A 694 -15.00 -1.32 3.50
N PHE A 695 -14.50 -0.51 2.56
CA PHE A 695 -14.65 -0.72 1.12
C PHE A 695 -13.55 -1.63 0.56
N GLY A 696 -13.96 -2.68 -0.16
CA GLY A 696 -13.09 -3.56 -0.92
C GLY A 696 -12.44 -2.91 -2.16
N TRP A 697 -12.60 -1.60 -2.36
CA TRP A 697 -12.04 -0.79 -3.45
C TRP A 697 -11.24 0.42 -2.91
N PRO A 698 -10.32 0.98 -3.70
CA PRO A 698 -9.48 2.10 -3.27
C PRO A 698 -10.21 3.46 -3.32
N LEU A 699 -9.63 4.46 -2.66
CA LEU A 699 -10.11 5.85 -2.63
C LEU A 699 -10.43 6.40 -4.02
N ALA A 700 -9.54 6.15 -4.98
CA ALA A 700 -9.65 6.65 -6.35
C ALA A 700 -10.83 6.08 -7.17
N THR A 701 -11.55 5.08 -6.64
CA THR A 701 -12.76 4.53 -7.26
C THR A 701 -14.03 5.29 -6.83
N ILE A 702 -14.02 5.93 -5.65
CA ILE A 702 -15.18 6.65 -5.09
C ILE A 702 -15.39 7.99 -5.83
N GLN A 703 -16.61 8.19 -6.34
CA GLN A 703 -16.98 9.31 -7.20
C GLN A 703 -17.67 10.44 -6.44
N ARG A 704 -18.60 10.11 -5.54
CA ARG A 704 -19.52 11.08 -4.94
C ARG A 704 -20.11 10.57 -3.62
N TRP A 705 -20.39 11.51 -2.72
CA TRP A 705 -21.14 11.32 -1.48
C TRP A 705 -22.31 12.29 -1.50
N GLN A 706 -23.52 11.81 -1.21
CA GLN A 706 -24.74 12.63 -1.25
C GLN A 706 -25.69 12.30 -0.10
N VAL A 707 -26.46 13.27 0.38
CA VAL A 707 -27.69 13.00 1.15
C VAL A 707 -28.87 13.01 0.19
N ILE A 708 -29.53 11.87 0.05
CA ILE A 708 -30.71 11.65 -0.80
C ILE A 708 -31.87 11.26 0.11
N GLY A 709 -32.91 12.10 0.18
CA GLY A 709 -33.93 11.98 1.22
C GLY A 709 -33.31 12.06 2.62
N THR A 710 -33.44 10.99 3.42
CA THR A 710 -32.83 10.84 4.75
C THR A 710 -31.53 10.02 4.78
N SER A 711 -31.07 9.53 3.63
CA SER A 711 -29.99 8.53 3.53
C SER A 711 -28.68 9.13 3.01
N LEU A 712 -27.54 8.65 3.52
CA LEU A 712 -26.23 8.93 2.94
C LEU A 712 -25.95 7.91 1.82
N VAL A 713 -25.67 8.39 0.60
CA VAL A 713 -25.42 7.56 -0.58
C VAL A 713 -24.01 7.80 -1.10
N VAL A 714 -23.22 6.73 -1.24
CA VAL A 714 -21.83 6.75 -1.72
C VAL A 714 -21.74 5.97 -3.03
N ARG A 715 -21.23 6.62 -4.09
CA ARG A 715 -21.14 6.06 -5.45
C ARG A 715 -19.69 5.83 -5.86
N SER A 716 -19.38 4.65 -6.42
CA SER A 716 -18.01 4.29 -6.86
C SER A 716 -18.01 3.51 -8.17
N LEU A 717 -16.99 3.70 -9.02
CA LEU A 717 -16.94 3.09 -10.36
C LEU A 717 -16.74 1.57 -10.36
N ARG A 718 -17.23 0.87 -11.39
CA ARG A 718 -16.99 -0.57 -11.63
C ARG A 718 -16.61 -0.83 -13.09
N GLY A 719 -15.77 -1.84 -13.33
CA GLY A 719 -15.21 -2.14 -14.65
C GLY A 719 -13.83 -1.53 -14.89
N GLU A 720 -13.22 -1.82 -16.05
CA GLU A 720 -11.87 -1.34 -16.40
C GLU A 720 -11.87 0.16 -16.77
N ASP A 721 -12.95 0.60 -17.40
CA ASP A 721 -13.20 1.95 -17.91
C ASP A 721 -14.43 2.59 -17.25
N GLY A 722 -14.91 2.07 -16.11
CA GLY A 722 -16.14 2.52 -15.44
C GLY A 722 -17.44 2.11 -16.17
N GLU A 723 -17.37 1.11 -17.05
CA GLU A 723 -18.44 0.69 -17.95
C GLU A 723 -19.55 -0.16 -17.33
N LEU A 724 -19.36 -0.64 -16.09
CA LEU A 724 -20.35 -1.43 -15.36
C LEU A 724 -21.20 -0.51 -14.44
N PRO A 725 -22.43 -0.91 -14.08
CA PRO A 725 -23.20 -0.21 -13.05
C PRO A 725 -22.36 0.00 -11.79
N GLU A 726 -22.41 1.20 -11.21
CA GLU A 726 -21.63 1.64 -10.05
C GLU A 726 -21.79 0.72 -8.83
N HIS A 727 -20.82 0.75 -7.92
CA HIS A 727 -21.08 0.45 -6.52
C HIS A 727 -21.97 1.56 -5.95
N VAL A 728 -23.10 1.18 -5.37
CA VAL A 728 -23.99 2.09 -4.61
C VAL A 728 -24.08 1.57 -3.19
N LEU A 729 -23.51 2.30 -2.24
CA LEU A 729 -23.81 2.12 -0.82
C LEU A 729 -24.83 3.17 -0.39
N THR A 730 -25.93 2.73 0.20
CA THR A 730 -26.91 3.56 0.89
C THR A 730 -26.84 3.27 2.38
N ILE A 731 -26.67 4.28 3.22
CA ILE A 731 -26.90 4.18 4.66
C ILE A 731 -28.20 4.91 4.97
N GLU A 732 -29.23 4.19 5.39
CA GLU A 732 -30.54 4.75 5.68
C GLU A 732 -30.60 5.44 7.05
N ASN A 733 -31.57 6.35 7.21
CA ASN A 733 -31.91 7.01 8.48
C ASN A 733 -30.75 7.82 9.13
N VAL A 734 -29.75 8.20 8.33
CA VAL A 734 -28.69 9.14 8.72
C VAL A 734 -29.28 10.49 9.13
N TYR A 735 -30.40 10.88 8.53
CA TYR A 735 -31.27 11.96 8.98
C TYR A 735 -32.66 11.44 9.36
N GLN A 736 -33.39 12.25 10.12
CA GLN A 736 -34.82 12.11 10.38
C GLN A 736 -35.54 13.38 9.92
N ASP A 737 -36.74 13.24 9.33
CA ASP A 737 -37.58 14.41 9.01
C ASP A 737 -38.40 14.82 10.24
N LEU A 738 -38.25 16.08 10.64
CA LEU A 738 -39.02 16.71 11.70
C LEU A 738 -39.70 17.97 11.12
N ASN A 739 -40.98 17.82 10.77
CA ASN A 739 -41.83 18.90 10.23
C ASN A 739 -41.33 19.52 8.90
N GLY A 740 -40.71 18.72 8.03
CA GLY A 740 -40.13 19.17 6.76
C GLY A 740 -38.71 19.74 6.88
N GLN A 741 -38.07 19.60 8.04
CA GLN A 741 -36.65 19.85 8.24
C GLN A 741 -35.95 18.51 8.53
N ARG A 742 -34.92 18.16 7.74
CA ARG A 742 -34.13 16.95 7.95
C ARG A 742 -33.06 17.23 9.01
N SER A 743 -33.23 16.76 10.24
CA SER A 743 -32.18 16.83 11.28
C SER A 743 -31.30 15.58 11.23
N ILE A 744 -30.00 15.73 11.47
CA ILE A 744 -29.10 14.57 11.58
C ILE A 744 -29.53 13.63 12.73
N ARG A 745 -29.40 12.32 12.51
CA ARG A 745 -29.65 11.26 13.50
C ARG A 745 -28.37 10.47 13.71
N ASN A 746 -27.95 9.69 12.72
CA ASN A 746 -26.66 8.98 12.78
C ASN A 746 -25.54 9.89 12.25
N HIS A 747 -24.46 10.00 13.01
CA HIS A 747 -23.27 10.76 12.67
C HIS A 747 -21.95 10.03 13.01
N GLN A 748 -22.02 8.80 13.53
CA GLN A 748 -20.87 8.04 14.05
C GLN A 748 -20.31 7.05 13.02
N LEU A 749 -20.32 7.44 11.75
CA LEU A 749 -20.01 6.58 10.59
C LEU A 749 -18.57 6.80 10.13
N LEU A 750 -17.68 5.85 10.41
CA LEU A 750 -16.30 5.85 9.92
C LEU A 750 -16.19 4.97 8.68
N PHE A 751 -15.56 5.47 7.61
CA PHE A 751 -15.36 4.73 6.37
C PHE A 751 -13.88 4.51 6.10
N LYS A 752 -13.52 3.38 5.51
CA LYS A 752 -12.13 3.00 5.25
C LYS A 752 -11.98 2.33 3.89
N THR A 753 -10.97 2.73 3.13
CA THR A 753 -10.75 2.23 1.76
C THR A 753 -9.74 1.08 1.74
N ARG A 754 -9.72 0.27 0.67
CA ARG A 754 -8.74 -0.83 0.49
C ARG A 754 -7.28 -0.37 0.49
N ASP A 755 -7.02 0.88 0.08
CA ASP A 755 -5.72 1.52 0.14
C ASP A 755 -5.44 2.22 1.49
N GLY A 756 -6.33 2.10 2.48
CA GLY A 756 -6.09 2.45 3.88
C GLY A 756 -6.38 3.90 4.25
N TYR A 757 -7.15 4.64 3.45
CA TYR A 757 -7.60 5.99 3.81
C TYR A 757 -8.84 5.89 4.69
N GLU A 758 -8.87 6.61 5.81
CA GLU A 758 -10.02 6.69 6.70
C GLU A 758 -10.72 8.05 6.55
N LEU A 759 -12.05 8.00 6.43
CA LEU A 759 -12.90 9.08 5.97
C LEU A 759 -14.11 9.24 6.90
N LEU A 760 -14.33 10.48 7.35
CA LEU A 760 -15.51 10.87 8.13
C LEU A 760 -16.43 11.74 7.25
N PRO A 761 -17.71 11.41 7.06
CA PRO A 761 -18.62 12.22 6.23
C PRO A 761 -18.93 13.55 6.90
N VAL A 762 -18.89 14.64 6.14
CA VAL A 762 -19.10 16.01 6.62
C VAL A 762 -20.59 16.34 6.54
N LEU A 763 -21.37 15.72 7.42
CA LEU A 763 -22.82 15.84 7.48
C LEU A 763 -23.26 17.15 8.16
N PRO A 764 -24.09 18.01 7.52
CA PRO A 764 -24.74 19.13 8.19
C PRO A 764 -25.69 18.68 9.31
N ALA A 765 -25.79 19.46 10.40
CA ALA A 765 -26.70 19.14 11.51
C ALA A 765 -28.20 19.20 11.12
N SER A 766 -28.53 20.00 10.09
CA SER A 766 -29.90 20.11 9.55
C SER A 766 -29.90 20.56 8.09
N LEU A 767 -30.83 20.02 7.29
CA LEU A 767 -31.17 20.48 5.93
C LEU A 767 -32.62 21.00 5.93
N ASN A 768 -32.88 22.12 5.24
CA ASN A 768 -34.13 22.89 5.35
C ASN A 768 -35.04 22.75 4.10
N ASP A 769 -34.78 21.72 3.31
CA ASP A 769 -35.38 21.42 2.02
C ASP A 769 -35.42 19.89 1.82
N ALA A 770 -35.95 19.43 0.69
CA ALA A 770 -36.04 18.02 0.31
C ALA A 770 -35.11 17.61 -0.85
N ASP A 771 -34.19 18.49 -1.28
CA ASP A 771 -33.33 18.25 -2.44
C ASP A 771 -32.14 17.32 -2.10
N ASP A 772 -31.44 16.83 -3.13
CA ASP A 772 -30.22 16.04 -2.97
C ASP A 772 -29.02 16.95 -2.66
N HIS A 773 -28.35 16.75 -1.52
CA HIS A 773 -27.17 17.54 -1.14
C HIS A 773 -25.87 16.78 -1.42
N ASP A 774 -24.88 17.44 -2.01
CA ASP A 774 -23.51 16.93 -2.04
C ASP A 774 -22.85 17.04 -0.67
N VAL A 775 -22.11 16.00 -0.28
CA VAL A 775 -21.39 15.91 1.00
C VAL A 775 -19.89 15.79 0.73
N GLU A 776 -19.09 16.51 1.53
CA GLU A 776 -17.64 16.26 1.57
C GLU A 776 -17.33 15.13 2.56
N ALA A 777 -16.17 14.47 2.43
CA ALA A 777 -15.61 13.64 3.49
C ALA A 777 -14.28 14.24 3.97
N ALA A 778 -14.01 14.20 5.28
CA ALA A 778 -12.74 14.64 5.85
C ALA A 778 -11.83 13.43 6.10
N LEU A 779 -10.56 13.54 5.73
CA LEU A 779 -9.56 12.49 5.94
C LEU A 779 -9.08 12.50 7.41
N THR A 780 -9.27 11.40 8.13
CA THR A 780 -8.79 11.21 9.50
C THR A 780 -7.42 10.52 9.54
N VAL A 781 -7.26 9.43 8.77
CA VAL A 781 -6.00 8.70 8.59
C VAL A 781 -5.65 8.63 7.12
N GLN A 782 -4.41 8.98 6.79
CA GLN A 782 -3.91 8.94 5.42
C GLN A 782 -3.48 7.52 5.03
N GLY A 783 -4.10 6.98 3.98
CA GLY A 783 -3.73 5.70 3.41
C GLY A 783 -2.46 5.71 2.56
N ARG A 784 -2.26 4.61 1.83
CA ARG A 784 -1.12 4.40 0.96
C ARG A 784 -1.11 5.42 -0.18
N LEU A 785 -0.14 6.35 -0.11
CA LEU A 785 0.10 7.34 -1.15
C LEU A 785 0.33 6.69 -2.52
N ALA A 786 -0.17 7.36 -3.57
CA ALA A 786 0.19 7.03 -4.94
C ALA A 786 1.73 7.06 -5.13
N PRO A 787 2.30 6.16 -5.96
CA PRO A 787 3.75 6.11 -6.20
C PRO A 787 4.26 7.43 -6.81
N ALA A 788 5.56 7.69 -6.65
CA ALA A 788 6.18 8.87 -7.23
C ALA A 788 6.10 8.84 -8.77
N LEU A 789 5.80 10.00 -9.37
CA LEU A 789 5.54 10.13 -10.80
C LEU A 789 6.85 10.33 -11.56
N GLY A 790 7.14 9.46 -12.53
CA GLY A 790 8.23 9.67 -13.47
C GLY A 790 7.97 10.88 -14.36
N ILE A 791 8.94 11.76 -14.53
CA ILE A 791 8.72 13.03 -15.23
C ILE A 791 9.01 12.90 -16.73
N LEU A 792 8.11 13.44 -17.56
CA LEU A 792 8.19 13.49 -19.02
C LEU A 792 8.08 14.94 -19.51
N ASN A 793 9.15 15.71 -19.35
CA ASN A 793 9.23 17.11 -19.78
C ASN A 793 9.61 17.25 -21.26
N GLY A 794 10.45 16.35 -21.79
CA GLY A 794 10.93 16.40 -23.18
C GLY A 794 11.88 15.27 -23.59
N GLY A 795 12.15 15.18 -24.89
CA GLY A 795 13.11 14.22 -25.46
C GLY A 795 12.56 12.80 -25.60
N LYS A 796 13.44 11.81 -25.59
CA LYS A 796 13.08 10.38 -25.64
C LYS A 796 13.29 9.75 -24.25
N VAL A 797 12.25 9.08 -23.75
CA VAL A 797 12.30 8.28 -22.52
C VAL A 797 11.97 6.83 -22.89
N SER A 798 12.91 5.93 -22.65
CA SER A 798 12.73 4.49 -22.85
C SER A 798 12.20 3.85 -21.57
N VAL A 799 11.12 3.09 -21.69
CA VAL A 799 10.44 2.40 -20.59
C VAL A 799 10.76 0.92 -20.63
N THR A 800 11.20 0.40 -19.49
CA THR A 800 11.56 -1.01 -19.25
C THR A 800 10.64 -1.63 -18.21
N HIS A 801 10.73 -2.94 -18.00
CA HIS A 801 10.01 -3.65 -16.93
C HIS A 801 10.30 -3.13 -15.50
N THR A 802 11.43 -2.42 -15.28
CA THR A 802 11.84 -1.84 -14.00
C THR A 802 11.56 -0.34 -13.88
N SER A 803 11.01 0.29 -14.93
CA SER A 803 10.69 1.72 -14.94
C SER A 803 9.44 2.06 -14.11
N ALA A 804 9.22 3.35 -13.86
CA ALA A 804 8.00 3.83 -13.23
C ALA A 804 6.74 3.40 -14.02
N ARG A 805 5.61 3.20 -13.33
CA ARG A 805 4.30 2.86 -13.95
C ARG A 805 3.35 4.06 -14.02
N HIS A 806 3.76 5.20 -13.48
CA HIS A 806 3.00 6.44 -13.44
C HIS A 806 3.92 7.57 -13.87
N TYR A 807 3.48 8.34 -14.86
CA TYR A 807 4.25 9.45 -15.44
C TYR A 807 3.47 10.75 -15.47
N PHE A 808 4.16 11.88 -15.43
CA PHE A 808 3.57 13.21 -15.54
C PHE A 808 4.15 13.99 -16.73
N VAL A 809 3.27 14.61 -17.53
CA VAL A 809 3.62 15.52 -18.63
C VAL A 809 3.11 16.93 -18.29
N PRO A 810 3.99 17.90 -18.01
CA PRO A 810 3.58 19.28 -17.78
C PRO A 810 3.20 20.01 -19.07
N ARG A 811 2.49 21.14 -18.90
CA ARG A 811 2.44 22.23 -19.88
C ARG A 811 3.83 22.60 -20.37
N GLY A 812 3.91 23.07 -21.62
CA GLY A 812 5.16 23.44 -22.26
C GLY A 812 5.15 23.09 -23.73
N ASP A 813 6.31 23.25 -24.36
CA ASP A 813 6.45 23.25 -25.81
C ASP A 813 7.31 22.04 -26.27
N GLY A 814 7.04 21.49 -27.46
CA GLY A 814 7.95 20.53 -28.12
C GLY A 814 7.52 19.06 -28.14
N LYS A 815 8.48 18.14 -28.32
CA LYS A 815 8.23 16.72 -28.61
C LYS A 815 8.68 15.80 -27.46
N ILE A 816 7.81 14.86 -27.09
CA ILE A 816 8.11 13.72 -26.20
C ILE A 816 8.01 12.43 -27.02
N VAL A 817 8.95 11.51 -26.82
CA VAL A 817 8.92 10.14 -27.33
C VAL A 817 8.94 9.17 -26.15
N PHE A 818 7.80 8.56 -25.87
CA PHE A 818 7.62 7.52 -24.87
C PHE A 818 7.82 6.16 -25.56
N ASP A 819 8.96 5.51 -25.32
CA ASP A 819 9.34 4.28 -25.99
C ASP A 819 9.25 3.07 -25.05
N ALA A 820 8.13 2.36 -25.14
CA ALA A 820 7.86 1.15 -24.37
C ALA A 820 8.30 -0.13 -25.08
N SER A 821 9.12 -0.07 -26.14
CA SER A 821 9.51 -1.27 -26.92
C SER A 821 10.31 -2.32 -26.11
N ALA A 822 10.92 -1.91 -24.98
CA ALA A 822 11.66 -2.77 -24.05
C ALA A 822 10.86 -3.19 -22.80
N ALA A 823 9.59 -2.78 -22.71
CA ALA A 823 8.62 -3.24 -21.73
C ALA A 823 7.56 -4.06 -22.47
N GLN A 824 7.23 -5.26 -22.01
CA GLN A 824 6.10 -6.02 -22.57
C GLN A 824 5.06 -6.33 -21.50
N LYS A 825 3.77 -6.23 -21.87
CA LYS A 825 2.63 -6.53 -20.99
C LYS A 825 2.60 -5.67 -19.72
N THR A 826 3.17 -4.47 -19.76
CA THR A 826 3.08 -3.51 -18.65
C THR A 826 1.81 -2.68 -18.74
N THR A 827 1.39 -2.09 -17.61
CA THR A 827 0.33 -1.08 -17.56
C THR A 827 0.94 0.21 -17.05
N THR A 828 0.75 1.29 -17.80
CA THR A 828 1.28 2.63 -17.48
C THR A 828 0.15 3.66 -17.42
N THR A 829 0.19 4.52 -16.41
CA THR A 829 -0.65 5.72 -16.33
C THR A 829 0.15 6.96 -16.71
N ILE A 830 -0.39 7.84 -17.54
CA ILE A 830 0.23 9.13 -17.90
C ILE A 830 -0.74 10.26 -17.55
N TYR A 831 -0.33 11.09 -16.59
CA TYR A 831 -1.03 12.31 -16.20
C TYR A 831 -0.64 13.45 -17.14
N LEU A 832 -1.63 14.08 -17.77
CA LEU A 832 -1.46 15.14 -18.76
C LEU A 832 -2.01 16.47 -18.20
N ASP A 833 -1.15 17.48 -18.07
CA ASP A 833 -1.48 18.84 -17.58
C ASP A 833 -2.27 19.68 -18.61
N CYS A 834 -3.24 19.05 -19.28
CA CYS A 834 -4.25 19.67 -20.11
C CYS A 834 -5.62 19.09 -19.77
N ASN A 835 -6.68 19.79 -20.16
CA ASN A 835 -8.02 19.25 -20.10
C ASN A 835 -8.20 18.25 -21.26
N HIS A 836 -9.12 17.28 -21.14
CA HIS A 836 -9.41 16.34 -22.23
C HIS A 836 -9.92 17.07 -23.49
N ALA A 837 -10.63 18.18 -23.32
CA ALA A 837 -11.07 19.05 -24.43
C ALA A 837 -9.91 19.72 -25.18
N ASP A 838 -8.73 19.85 -24.57
CA ASP A 838 -7.54 20.46 -25.19
C ASP A 838 -6.80 19.48 -26.12
N VAL A 839 -7.15 18.20 -26.12
CA VAL A 839 -6.54 17.19 -27.01
C VAL A 839 -7.06 17.40 -28.42
N GLY A 840 -6.16 17.79 -29.33
CA GLY A 840 -6.47 17.97 -30.74
C GLY A 840 -6.54 16.64 -31.48
N ASP A 841 -5.79 16.55 -32.57
CA ASP A 841 -5.70 15.33 -33.35
C ASP A 841 -4.91 14.22 -32.64
N VAL A 842 -5.24 13.00 -33.02
CA VAL A 842 -4.45 11.80 -32.74
C VAL A 842 -4.12 11.18 -34.08
N HIS A 843 -2.85 10.91 -34.35
CA HIS A 843 -2.41 10.30 -35.60
C HIS A 843 -1.66 9.02 -35.34
N ILE A 844 -2.02 7.94 -36.04
CA ILE A 844 -1.22 6.72 -36.08
C ILE A 844 -0.41 6.68 -37.38
N ASN A 845 0.82 6.20 -37.29
CA ASN A 845 1.67 5.88 -38.45
C ASN A 845 2.21 4.46 -38.28
N TYR A 846 2.28 3.70 -39.37
CA TYR A 846 2.77 2.32 -39.40
C TYR A 846 3.30 1.95 -40.78
N ASP A 847 4.32 1.09 -40.83
CA ASP A 847 4.83 0.53 -42.09
C ASP A 847 4.11 -0.77 -42.43
N THR A 848 3.61 -0.88 -43.67
CA THR A 848 2.99 -2.10 -44.19
C THR A 848 3.93 -2.83 -45.15
N ALA A 849 4.03 -4.15 -45.02
CA ALA A 849 4.73 -5.01 -45.95
C ALA A 849 3.82 -6.14 -46.45
N VAL A 850 3.67 -6.26 -47.76
CA VAL A 850 2.84 -7.29 -48.41
C VAL A 850 3.72 -8.40 -48.99
N ARG A 851 3.53 -9.63 -48.53
CA ARG A 851 4.15 -10.83 -49.10
C ARG A 851 3.09 -11.61 -49.90
N GLN A 852 3.29 -11.75 -51.20
CA GLN A 852 2.41 -12.55 -52.05
C GLN A 852 2.71 -14.05 -51.88
N GLY A 853 1.67 -14.83 -51.61
CA GLY A 853 1.73 -16.28 -51.45
C GLY A 853 1.50 -17.02 -52.77
N VAL A 854 1.89 -18.31 -52.80
CA VAL A 854 1.93 -19.16 -54.00
C VAL A 854 0.53 -19.43 -54.62
N SER A 855 -0.56 -19.07 -53.94
CA SER A 855 -1.94 -19.39 -54.35
C SER A 855 -2.86 -18.17 -54.40
N GLY A 856 -2.31 -16.97 -54.65
CA GLY A 856 -3.10 -15.72 -54.80
C GLY A 856 -3.52 -15.07 -53.48
N TYR A 857 -3.06 -15.60 -52.34
CA TYR A 857 -3.25 -15.00 -51.02
C TYR A 857 -2.17 -13.94 -50.74
N SER A 858 -2.54 -12.82 -50.13
CA SER A 858 -1.60 -11.77 -49.69
C SER A 858 -1.43 -11.82 -48.16
N SER A 859 -0.20 -11.98 -47.69
CA SER A 859 0.13 -11.82 -46.26
C SER A 859 0.53 -10.37 -46.00
N LEU A 860 -0.17 -9.71 -45.08
CA LEU A 860 0.04 -8.31 -44.68
C LEU A 860 0.66 -8.25 -43.28
N ILE A 861 1.86 -7.66 -43.22
CA ILE A 861 2.70 -7.53 -42.03
C ILE A 861 2.81 -6.04 -41.66
N TYR A 862 2.73 -5.74 -40.36
CA TYR A 862 2.85 -4.40 -39.79
C TYR A 862 4.14 -4.22 -38.98
N SER A 863 4.79 -3.08 -39.14
CA SER A 863 5.95 -2.68 -38.33
C SER A 863 5.93 -1.18 -38.02
N ASN A 864 6.87 -0.73 -37.17
CA ASN A 864 7.09 0.70 -36.84
C ASN A 864 5.80 1.45 -36.45
N VAL A 865 4.94 0.83 -35.65
CA VAL A 865 3.66 1.40 -35.23
C VAL A 865 3.89 2.47 -34.17
N ASN A 866 3.47 3.70 -34.46
CA ASN A 866 3.64 4.87 -33.62
C ASN A 866 2.31 5.64 -33.49
N LEU A 867 1.88 5.95 -32.26
CA LEU A 867 0.69 6.78 -32.00
C LEU A 867 1.10 8.16 -31.48
N SER A 868 0.71 9.22 -32.18
CA SER A 868 1.04 10.61 -31.86
C SER A 868 -0.19 11.35 -31.33
N LEU A 869 -0.09 11.87 -30.10
CA LEU A 869 -1.10 12.68 -29.43
C LEU A 869 -0.69 14.16 -29.54
N PHE A 870 -1.57 15.01 -30.08
CA PHE A 870 -1.36 16.45 -30.15
C PHE A 870 -2.15 17.15 -29.03
N ILE A 871 -1.42 17.84 -28.15
CA ILE A 871 -1.96 18.64 -27.03
C ILE A 871 -1.37 20.06 -27.13
N PRO A 872 -1.82 21.07 -26.34
CA PRO A 872 -1.38 22.45 -26.52
C PRO A 872 0.15 22.60 -26.54
N ASN A 873 0.67 23.14 -27.65
CA ASN A 873 2.09 23.33 -27.97
C ASN A 873 3.01 22.07 -27.96
N ARG A 874 2.46 20.87 -27.72
CA ARG A 874 3.27 19.67 -27.41
C ARG A 874 2.75 18.42 -28.11
N VAL A 875 3.68 17.56 -28.57
CA VAL A 875 3.36 16.28 -29.23
C VAL A 875 3.97 15.11 -28.46
N ILE A 876 3.13 14.16 -28.03
CA ILE A 876 3.55 12.94 -27.33
C ILE A 876 3.48 11.78 -28.31
N ASN A 877 4.58 11.02 -28.45
CA ASN A 877 4.70 9.93 -29.42
C ASN A 877 4.86 8.64 -28.62
N LEU A 878 3.87 7.74 -28.71
CA LEU A 878 3.87 6.44 -28.06
C LEU A 878 4.44 5.39 -29.04
N VAL A 879 5.59 4.82 -28.69
CA VAL A 879 6.35 3.83 -29.47
C VAL A 879 6.37 2.51 -28.70
N GLY A 880 6.18 1.37 -29.37
CA GLY A 880 6.15 0.05 -28.72
C GLY A 880 4.95 -0.19 -27.79
N VAL A 881 3.99 0.73 -27.74
CA VAL A 881 2.72 0.58 -27.00
C VAL A 881 1.73 -0.30 -27.79
N ILE A 882 1.75 -0.19 -29.12
CA ILE A 882 0.96 -0.99 -30.06
C ILE A 882 1.93 -1.78 -30.93
N SER A 883 1.68 -3.07 -31.17
CA SER A 883 2.49 -3.90 -32.08
C SER A 883 1.66 -4.95 -32.81
N GLU A 884 2.26 -5.56 -33.84
CA GLU A 884 1.72 -6.78 -34.45
C GLU A 884 1.71 -7.96 -33.45
N ARG A 885 0.75 -8.89 -33.60
CA ARG A 885 0.66 -10.13 -32.82
C ARG A 885 1.64 -11.19 -33.34
N HIS A 886 2.48 -11.76 -32.47
CA HIS A 886 3.52 -12.71 -32.90
C HIS A 886 3.06 -14.12 -33.31
N ALA A 887 1.78 -14.48 -33.14
CA ALA A 887 1.33 -15.88 -33.30
C ALA A 887 -0.16 -16.04 -33.70
N ALA A 888 -0.76 -15.04 -34.35
CA ALA A 888 -2.22 -14.98 -34.53
C ALA A 888 -2.64 -14.67 -35.99
N THR A 889 -2.11 -15.41 -36.96
CA THR A 889 -2.41 -15.17 -38.38
C THR A 889 -3.84 -15.61 -38.72
N PHE A 890 -4.73 -14.65 -38.98
CA PHE A 890 -6.12 -14.89 -39.37
C PHE A 890 -6.40 -14.41 -40.80
N ASN A 891 -7.42 -15.00 -41.43
CA ASN A 891 -7.93 -14.54 -42.73
C ASN A 891 -8.90 -13.38 -42.46
N SER A 892 -8.55 -12.17 -42.89
CA SER A 892 -9.37 -10.96 -42.72
C SER A 892 -10.44 -10.78 -43.81
N GLY A 893 -10.60 -11.77 -44.69
CA GLY A 893 -11.45 -11.70 -45.88
C GLY A 893 -10.64 -11.39 -47.15
N GLY A 894 -11.24 -11.63 -48.32
CA GLY A 894 -10.65 -11.31 -49.63
C GLY A 894 -9.36 -12.06 -49.98
N GLY A 895 -8.97 -13.08 -49.21
CA GLY A 895 -7.67 -13.77 -49.36
C GLY A 895 -6.50 -13.07 -48.67
N ILE A 896 -6.78 -12.12 -47.78
CA ILE A 896 -5.77 -11.38 -47.02
C ILE A 896 -5.55 -12.07 -45.67
N PHE A 897 -4.29 -12.42 -45.38
CA PHE A 897 -3.87 -12.99 -44.11
C PHE A 897 -3.05 -11.97 -43.33
N THR A 898 -3.38 -11.74 -42.06
CA THR A 898 -2.61 -10.84 -41.20
C THR A 898 -2.63 -11.32 -39.75
N ASN A 899 -1.63 -10.89 -38.99
CA ASN A 899 -1.59 -11.05 -37.55
C ASN A 899 -2.40 -9.97 -36.82
N GLY A 900 -2.61 -8.80 -37.45
CA GLY A 900 -3.27 -7.64 -36.86
C GLY A 900 -2.51 -7.00 -35.70
N LEU A 901 -2.97 -5.84 -35.26
CA LEU A 901 -2.39 -5.10 -34.14
C LEU A 901 -3.01 -5.49 -32.78
N HIS A 902 -2.29 -5.17 -31.71
CA HIS A 902 -2.75 -5.24 -30.32
C HIS A 902 -1.98 -4.27 -29.44
N MET A 903 -2.50 -4.01 -28.24
CA MET A 903 -1.76 -3.34 -27.18
C MET A 903 -0.66 -4.26 -26.67
N ALA A 904 0.60 -3.92 -26.96
CA ALA A 904 1.77 -4.58 -26.38
C ALA A 904 1.99 -4.13 -24.93
N ASN A 905 1.59 -2.90 -24.61
CA ASN A 905 1.51 -2.33 -23.27
C ASN A 905 0.17 -1.58 -23.11
N GLN A 906 -0.46 -1.67 -21.94
CA GLN A 906 -1.65 -0.88 -21.63
C GLN A 906 -1.24 0.53 -21.23
N VAL A 907 -1.88 1.55 -21.80
CA VAL A 907 -1.65 2.96 -21.45
C VAL A 907 -2.98 3.62 -21.10
N VAL A 908 -3.04 4.24 -19.93
CA VAL A 908 -4.17 5.04 -19.45
C VAL A 908 -3.71 6.49 -19.35
N LEU A 909 -4.42 7.39 -20.02
CA LEU A 909 -4.24 8.84 -19.91
C LEU A 909 -5.19 9.36 -18.84
N ILE A 910 -4.74 10.26 -17.96
CA ILE A 910 -5.59 11.00 -17.02
C ILE A 910 -5.32 12.49 -17.22
N PHE A 911 -6.38 13.25 -17.44
CA PHE A 911 -6.36 14.67 -17.75
C PHE A 911 -6.61 15.51 -16.50
N ARG A 912 -6.19 16.78 -16.54
CA ARG A 912 -6.31 17.73 -15.42
C ARG A 912 -7.76 18.04 -15.02
N ASP A 913 -8.71 17.84 -15.93
CA ASP A 913 -10.15 18.00 -15.70
C ASP A 913 -10.83 16.73 -15.12
N GLY A 914 -10.04 15.74 -14.69
CA GLY A 914 -10.51 14.47 -14.12
C GLY A 914 -10.91 13.43 -15.16
N LYS A 915 -10.94 13.76 -16.46
CA LYS A 915 -11.23 12.78 -17.51
C LYS A 915 -10.09 11.80 -17.71
N SER A 916 -10.40 10.63 -18.23
CA SER A 916 -9.42 9.60 -18.53
C SER A 916 -9.77 8.85 -19.80
N CYS A 917 -8.75 8.51 -20.60
CA CYS A 917 -8.90 7.69 -21.79
C CYS A 917 -7.92 6.52 -21.72
N ARG A 918 -8.37 5.31 -22.07
CA ARG A 918 -7.48 4.17 -22.29
C ARG A 918 -7.07 4.13 -23.76
N VAL A 919 -5.79 3.94 -24.02
CA VAL A 919 -5.28 3.73 -25.38
C VAL A 919 -5.64 2.32 -25.82
N ILE A 920 -6.31 2.19 -26.97
CA ILE A 920 -6.65 0.92 -27.60
C ILE A 920 -6.00 0.82 -28.98
N ALA A 921 -5.93 -0.40 -29.51
CA ALA A 921 -5.40 -0.64 -30.86
C ALA A 921 -6.37 -0.13 -31.94
N PRO A 922 -5.86 0.41 -33.07
CA PRO A 922 -6.68 0.98 -34.13
C PRO A 922 -7.55 -0.07 -34.83
N ARG A 923 -8.60 0.41 -35.51
CA ARG A 923 -9.25 -0.35 -36.58
C ARG A 923 -8.53 -0.06 -37.90
N LEU A 924 -8.18 -1.13 -38.64
CA LEU A 924 -7.36 -1.05 -39.85
C LEU A 924 -8.17 -1.52 -41.07
N ASP A 925 -7.93 -0.89 -42.23
CA ASP A 925 -8.50 -1.33 -43.51
C ASP A 925 -7.48 -2.19 -44.26
N TYR A 926 -7.48 -3.48 -43.92
CA TYR A 926 -6.63 -4.49 -44.55
C TYR A 926 -6.72 -4.50 -46.09
N ALA A 927 -7.87 -4.12 -46.66
CA ALA A 927 -8.11 -4.10 -48.10
C ALA A 927 -7.63 -2.80 -48.79
N GLN A 928 -7.32 -1.75 -48.03
CA GLN A 928 -6.55 -0.59 -48.49
C GLN A 928 -5.05 -0.77 -48.24
N ASP A 929 -4.64 -1.27 -47.07
CA ASP A 929 -3.24 -1.51 -46.71
C ASP A 929 -2.55 -2.46 -47.71
N VAL A 930 -3.20 -3.56 -48.13
CA VAL A 930 -2.66 -4.46 -49.18
C VAL A 930 -2.47 -3.77 -50.54
N LYS A 931 -3.23 -2.72 -50.84
CA LYS A 931 -3.09 -1.93 -52.09
C LYS A 931 -2.02 -0.83 -51.98
N ARG A 932 -1.54 -0.55 -50.77
CA ARG A 932 -0.62 0.57 -50.45
C ARG A 932 0.49 0.11 -49.50
N ALA A 933 1.34 -0.78 -49.99
CA ALA A 933 2.54 -1.20 -49.26
C ALA A 933 3.47 0.00 -48.98
N GLY A 934 4.09 0.03 -47.80
CA GLY A 934 4.92 1.12 -47.29
C GLY A 934 4.29 1.88 -46.13
N LEU A 935 4.84 3.05 -45.80
CA LEU A 935 4.39 3.92 -44.71
C LEU A 935 2.95 4.39 -44.93
N GLN A 936 2.04 3.96 -44.05
CA GLN A 936 0.67 4.44 -43.95
C GLN A 936 0.48 5.26 -42.67
N GLY A 937 -0.57 6.08 -42.64
CA GLY A 937 -0.98 6.80 -41.44
C GLY A 937 -2.32 7.50 -41.63
N HIS A 938 -3.06 7.68 -40.53
CA HIS A 938 -4.36 8.33 -40.52
C HIS A 938 -4.67 8.97 -39.15
N ASN A 939 -5.70 9.83 -39.11
CA ASN A 939 -6.27 10.28 -37.85
C ASN A 939 -6.92 9.08 -37.14
N ALA A 940 -6.56 8.86 -35.88
CA ALA A 940 -6.84 7.67 -35.09
C ALA A 940 -7.34 8.04 -33.68
N ARG A 941 -8.24 9.04 -33.61
CA ARG A 941 -8.84 9.50 -32.34
C ARG A 941 -9.71 8.44 -31.68
N ASP A 942 -10.13 7.41 -32.42
CA ASP A 942 -10.78 6.19 -31.93
C ASP A 942 -9.84 5.30 -31.09
N CYS A 943 -8.51 5.45 -31.21
CA CYS A 943 -7.56 4.82 -30.29
C CYS A 943 -7.65 5.37 -28.85
N LEU A 944 -8.36 6.47 -28.60
CA LEU A 944 -8.63 6.98 -27.25
C LEU A 944 -10.02 6.58 -26.78
N LYS A 945 -10.15 5.43 -26.12
CA LYS A 945 -11.41 5.03 -25.47
C LYS A 945 -11.61 5.86 -24.21
N LEU A 946 -12.54 6.82 -24.26
CA LEU A 946 -12.97 7.57 -23.07
C LEU A 946 -13.52 6.62 -21.99
N ARG A 947 -13.16 6.89 -20.74
CA ARG A 947 -13.57 6.15 -19.55
C ARG A 947 -14.63 6.94 -18.78
N HIS A 948 -15.57 6.24 -18.16
CA HIS A 948 -16.72 6.80 -17.45
C HIS A 948 -16.30 7.36 -16.07
N GLY A 949 -17.05 8.35 -15.59
CA GLY A 949 -16.79 9.01 -14.29
C GLY A 949 -15.71 10.10 -14.32
N GLN A 950 -14.99 10.19 -13.21
CA GLN A 950 -13.87 11.08 -12.92
C GLN A 950 -12.75 10.30 -12.24
N TYR A 951 -11.50 10.65 -12.53
CA TYR A 951 -10.29 9.99 -12.04
C TYR A 951 -9.33 11.03 -11.42
N SER A 952 -8.68 10.65 -10.32
CA SER A 952 -7.76 11.55 -9.60
C SER A 952 -6.56 11.93 -10.46
N PHE A 953 -6.41 13.23 -10.74
CA PHE A 953 -5.25 13.77 -11.42
C PHE A 953 -4.11 14.01 -10.41
N HIS A 954 -2.97 13.35 -10.61
CA HIS A 954 -1.83 13.50 -9.72
C HIS A 954 -0.75 14.37 -10.38
N ALA A 955 -0.41 15.48 -9.72
CA ALA A 955 0.73 16.32 -10.07
C ALA A 955 2.01 15.87 -9.33
N PRO A 956 3.22 16.28 -9.77
CA PRO A 956 4.47 16.00 -9.08
C PRO A 956 4.49 16.69 -7.71
N ARG A 957 4.61 15.89 -6.64
CA ARG A 957 4.90 16.37 -5.28
C ARG A 957 6.42 16.40 -5.03
N ILE A 958 6.84 17.10 -3.98
CA ILE A 958 8.21 16.97 -3.45
C ILE A 958 8.44 15.50 -3.07
N THR A 959 9.56 14.95 -3.54
CA THR A 959 9.95 13.54 -3.38
C THR A 959 11.26 13.37 -2.64
N GLU A 960 12.15 14.35 -2.75
CA GLU A 960 13.40 14.46 -1.99
C GLU A 960 13.60 15.95 -1.68
N GLN A 961 13.88 16.27 -0.41
CA GLN A 961 14.14 17.63 0.05
C GLN A 961 15.49 17.63 0.79
N SER A 962 16.36 18.56 0.44
CA SER A 962 17.72 18.64 0.98
C SER A 962 18.04 20.05 1.45
N LEU A 963 18.34 20.17 2.75
CA LEU A 963 18.91 21.38 3.33
C LEU A 963 20.42 21.38 3.05
N LEU A 964 20.85 22.27 2.16
CA LEU A 964 22.23 22.39 1.73
C LEU A 964 23.10 23.01 2.83
N PRO A 965 24.41 22.70 2.87
CA PRO A 965 25.31 23.26 3.88
C PRO A 965 25.44 24.79 3.75
N ALA A 966 25.71 25.46 4.86
CA ALA A 966 26.03 26.90 4.92
C ALA A 966 27.48 27.21 4.46
N HIS A 967 27.96 26.50 3.44
CA HIS A 967 29.24 26.70 2.76
C HIS A 967 29.12 26.24 1.31
N ASN A 968 30.03 26.70 0.44
CA ASN A 968 29.93 26.46 -1.00
C ASN A 968 29.96 24.96 -1.33
N ALA A 969 28.99 24.50 -2.13
CA ALA A 969 28.81 23.07 -2.39
C ALA A 969 28.33 22.76 -3.81
N ARG A 970 28.73 21.60 -4.30
CA ARG A 970 28.31 20.99 -5.56
C ARG A 970 27.21 19.97 -5.30
N ILE A 971 26.13 20.04 -6.07
CA ILE A 971 24.95 19.20 -5.95
C ILE A 971 24.73 18.46 -7.27
N GLU A 972 24.78 17.13 -7.24
CA GLU A 972 24.53 16.29 -8.42
C GLU A 972 23.24 15.50 -8.25
N ILE A 973 22.28 15.68 -9.16
CA ILE A 973 21.03 14.91 -9.18
C ILE A 973 21.21 13.73 -10.13
N LYS A 974 21.27 12.51 -9.59
CA LYS A 974 21.55 11.26 -10.32
C LYS A 974 20.32 10.36 -10.36
N ALA A 975 19.44 10.61 -11.33
CA ALA A 975 18.28 9.78 -11.61
C ALA A 975 18.12 9.55 -13.13
N ASP A 976 18.06 8.29 -13.56
CA ASP A 976 17.89 7.95 -14.99
C ASP A 976 16.51 8.31 -15.54
N THR A 977 15.50 8.22 -14.67
CA THR A 977 14.15 8.76 -14.85
C THR A 977 13.79 9.51 -13.57
N PRO A 978 13.93 10.85 -13.53
CA PRO A 978 13.53 11.65 -12.38
C PRO A 978 12.10 11.40 -11.93
N GLN A 979 11.85 11.45 -10.62
CA GLN A 979 10.54 11.23 -10.02
C GLN A 979 10.17 12.38 -9.08
N GLY A 980 9.00 12.99 -9.29
CA GLY A 980 8.50 14.10 -8.48
C GLY A 980 9.29 15.42 -8.64
N ILE A 981 9.52 16.10 -7.52
CA ILE A 981 10.25 17.38 -7.42
C ILE A 981 11.38 17.23 -6.40
N TYR A 982 12.60 17.62 -6.79
CA TYR A 982 13.74 17.75 -5.88
C TYR A 982 13.77 19.17 -5.29
N ALA A 983 13.58 19.31 -3.98
CA ALA A 983 13.63 20.61 -3.31
C ALA A 983 15.02 20.84 -2.70
N LEU A 984 15.72 21.87 -3.16
CA LEU A 984 17.01 22.31 -2.62
C LEU A 984 16.79 23.57 -1.78
N GLN A 985 17.19 23.51 -0.52
CA GLN A 985 17.06 24.62 0.43
C GLN A 985 18.44 25.18 0.78
N GLY A 986 18.70 26.40 0.34
CA GLY A 986 19.96 27.10 0.55
C GLY A 986 20.12 27.70 1.94
N GLN A 987 21.36 28.01 2.29
CA GLN A 987 21.74 28.70 3.53
C GLN A 987 22.74 29.83 3.26
N SER A 988 22.37 30.77 2.38
CA SER A 988 23.16 32.00 2.09
C SER A 988 24.59 31.73 1.59
N ALA A 989 24.78 30.65 0.83
CA ALA A 989 26.05 30.21 0.23
C ALA A 989 25.93 29.98 -1.29
N GLU A 990 27.04 29.69 -1.97
CA GLU A 990 27.08 29.47 -3.42
C GLU A 990 27.02 27.97 -3.79
N TYR A 991 26.20 27.62 -4.78
CA TYR A 991 25.88 26.23 -5.10
C TYR A 991 26.02 25.91 -6.60
N GLU A 992 26.87 24.93 -6.94
CA GLU A 992 26.94 24.37 -8.30
C GLU A 992 25.93 23.21 -8.45
N VAL A 993 24.87 23.41 -9.23
CA VAL A 993 23.80 22.39 -9.43
C VAL A 993 23.96 21.69 -10.77
N PHE A 994 24.08 20.37 -10.74
CA PHE A 994 24.18 19.50 -11.92
C PHE A 994 22.92 18.63 -12.05
N PRO A 995 21.93 19.03 -12.88
CA PRO A 995 20.65 18.35 -13.00
C PRO A 995 20.69 17.14 -13.96
N ALA A 996 19.81 16.17 -13.71
CA ALA A 996 19.46 15.13 -14.69
C ALA A 996 18.35 15.60 -15.63
N SER A 997 18.41 15.19 -16.91
CA SER A 997 17.34 15.44 -17.89
C SER A 997 15.96 14.97 -17.38
N ASN A 998 14.92 15.74 -17.69
CA ASN A 998 13.56 15.61 -17.16
C ASN A 998 13.39 15.88 -15.65
N ALA A 999 14.40 16.38 -14.92
CA ALA A 999 14.19 16.76 -13.51
C ALA A 999 13.24 17.97 -13.38
N ILE A 1000 12.42 17.95 -12.32
CA ILE A 1000 11.80 19.16 -11.76
C ILE A 1000 12.54 19.47 -10.45
N ILE A 1001 13.05 20.69 -10.34
CA ILE A 1001 13.83 21.16 -9.21
C ILE A 1001 13.11 22.37 -8.62
N SER A 1002 13.14 22.54 -7.30
CA SER A 1002 12.73 23.76 -6.62
C SER A 1002 13.95 24.32 -5.88
N LEU A 1003 14.31 25.57 -6.13
CA LEU A 1003 15.35 26.30 -5.38
C LEU A 1003 14.65 27.29 -4.45
N THR A 1004 15.12 27.37 -3.20
CA THR A 1004 14.61 28.29 -2.16
C THR A 1004 15.70 28.52 -1.12
N THR A 1005 15.68 29.65 -0.42
CA THR A 1005 16.57 29.94 0.70
C THR A 1005 15.70 30.36 1.88
N PRO A 1006 15.28 29.42 2.75
CA PRO A 1006 14.31 29.70 3.81
C PRO A 1006 14.72 30.82 4.78
N GLY A 1007 16.04 31.08 4.90
CA GLY A 1007 16.57 32.21 5.66
C GLY A 1007 16.23 33.58 5.04
N ALA A 1008 16.22 33.66 3.70
CA ALA A 1008 15.85 34.86 2.93
C ALA A 1008 14.33 35.06 2.93
N ASP A 1009 13.55 34.01 2.68
CA ASP A 1009 12.08 34.03 2.78
C ASP A 1009 11.60 34.53 4.15
N ALA A 1010 12.31 34.14 5.22
CA ALA A 1010 12.06 34.57 6.59
C ALA A 1010 12.67 35.95 6.95
N LYS A 1011 13.39 36.61 6.04
CA LYS A 1011 14.13 37.87 6.25
C LYS A 1011 15.13 37.80 7.43
N THR A 1012 15.85 36.68 7.53
CA THR A 1012 16.84 36.36 8.58
C THR A 1012 18.27 36.14 8.07
N ALA A 1013 18.45 35.93 6.77
CA ALA A 1013 19.73 35.80 6.08
C ALA A 1013 19.58 36.32 4.64
N ASP A 1014 20.70 36.47 3.92
CA ASP A 1014 20.67 36.74 2.48
C ASP A 1014 20.27 35.49 1.67
N ALA A 1015 19.94 35.70 0.39
CA ALA A 1015 19.63 34.62 -0.55
C ALA A 1015 20.90 33.89 -1.04
N SER A 1016 20.73 32.75 -1.70
CA SER A 1016 21.85 31.97 -2.23
C SER A 1016 22.17 32.30 -3.68
N THR A 1017 23.40 31.93 -4.09
CA THR A 1017 23.85 31.97 -5.48
C THR A 1017 23.80 30.56 -6.07
N TRP A 1018 23.15 30.38 -7.20
CA TRP A 1018 22.88 29.08 -7.81
C TRP A 1018 23.44 29.04 -9.25
N THR A 1019 24.51 28.29 -9.47
CA THR A 1019 25.11 28.08 -10.79
C THR A 1019 24.70 26.72 -11.34
N ILE A 1020 23.84 26.69 -12.35
CA ILE A 1020 23.24 25.46 -12.89
C ILE A 1020 24.01 25.00 -14.13
N HIS A 1021 24.67 23.84 -14.07
CA HIS A 1021 25.55 23.32 -15.10
C HIS A 1021 24.86 22.25 -15.95
N THR A 1022 24.51 22.56 -17.21
CA THR A 1022 23.78 21.64 -18.10
C THR A 1022 24.65 20.53 -18.71
N ALA A 1023 25.91 20.40 -18.30
CA ALA A 1023 26.87 19.44 -18.85
C ALA A 1023 26.55 17.97 -18.53
N ASN A 1024 25.77 17.69 -17.47
CA ASN A 1024 25.36 16.33 -17.09
C ASN A 1024 24.04 15.89 -17.76
N MET A 1025 23.44 16.74 -18.60
CA MET A 1025 22.19 16.43 -19.30
C MET A 1025 22.42 15.59 -20.55
N LYS A 1026 21.44 14.75 -20.89
CA LYS A 1026 21.45 13.84 -22.05
C LYS A 1026 21.23 14.59 -23.38
N GLU A 1027 20.73 15.82 -23.33
CA GLU A 1027 20.59 16.76 -24.46
C GLU A 1027 21.57 17.94 -24.38
N THR A 1028 21.98 18.46 -25.55
CA THR A 1028 22.77 19.69 -25.65
C THR A 1028 21.90 20.92 -25.38
N ILE A 1029 22.31 21.77 -24.44
CA ILE A 1029 21.61 23.02 -24.11
C ILE A 1029 22.41 24.22 -24.61
N THR A 1030 21.74 25.10 -25.34
CA THR A 1030 22.23 26.40 -25.82
C THR A 1030 21.29 27.53 -25.37
N GLY A 1031 21.58 28.78 -25.77
CA GLY A 1031 20.79 29.95 -25.39
C GLY A 1031 19.31 29.94 -25.85
N SER A 1032 18.92 29.10 -26.82
CA SER A 1032 17.52 28.95 -27.24
C SER A 1032 16.69 28.03 -26.32
N GLU A 1033 17.34 27.16 -25.56
CA GLU A 1033 16.69 26.19 -24.67
C GLU A 1033 16.53 26.72 -23.23
N ILE A 1034 17.25 27.81 -22.89
CA ILE A 1034 17.20 28.52 -21.61
C ILE A 1034 16.11 29.60 -21.70
N ARG A 1035 14.99 29.42 -20.97
CA ARG A 1035 13.83 30.31 -21.06
C ARG A 1035 13.19 30.52 -19.69
N LEU A 1036 13.08 31.78 -19.25
CA LEU A 1036 12.33 32.17 -18.05
C LEU A 1036 10.87 32.51 -18.43
N LYS A 1037 9.90 32.13 -17.58
CA LYS A 1037 8.49 32.54 -17.67
C LYS A 1037 7.96 32.67 -16.23
N GLY A 1038 7.82 33.88 -15.70
CA GLY A 1038 7.60 34.11 -14.26
C GLY A 1038 8.68 33.41 -13.43
N THR A 1039 8.28 32.81 -12.30
CA THR A 1039 9.15 32.04 -11.39
C THR A 1039 9.62 30.68 -11.93
N THR A 1040 9.38 30.34 -13.21
CA THR A 1040 9.77 29.05 -13.80
C THR A 1040 10.83 29.22 -14.89
N LEU A 1041 12.02 28.67 -14.63
CA LEU A 1041 13.13 28.60 -15.56
C LEU A 1041 13.15 27.22 -16.25
N TYR A 1042 13.01 27.21 -17.56
CA TYR A 1042 13.11 26.03 -18.42
C TYR A 1042 14.52 25.92 -18.98
N LEU A 1043 15.11 24.73 -18.87
CA LEU A 1043 16.45 24.37 -19.35
C LEU A 1043 16.33 23.09 -20.18
N GLY A 1044 15.91 23.19 -21.45
CA GLY A 1044 15.61 22.02 -22.28
C GLY A 1044 14.48 21.16 -21.67
N SER A 1045 14.80 19.94 -21.23
CA SER A 1045 13.87 19.08 -20.47
C SER A 1045 13.88 19.30 -18.95
N VAL A 1046 14.80 20.09 -18.38
CA VAL A 1046 14.81 20.40 -16.95
C VAL A 1046 13.90 21.61 -16.67
N ILE A 1047 13.14 21.54 -15.58
CA ILE A 1047 12.29 22.63 -15.10
C ILE A 1047 12.76 23.02 -13.69
N VAL A 1048 13.10 24.28 -13.51
CA VAL A 1048 13.53 24.84 -12.22
C VAL A 1048 12.48 25.85 -11.76
N LYS A 1049 11.86 25.56 -10.61
CA LYS A 1049 11.00 26.48 -9.87
C LYS A 1049 11.86 27.33 -8.95
N LEU A 1050 11.58 28.62 -8.92
CA LEU A 1050 12.27 29.64 -8.13
C LEU A 1050 11.25 30.28 -7.15
N PRO A 1051 11.69 30.93 -6.05
CA PRO A 1051 10.76 31.56 -5.12
C PRO A 1051 10.04 32.74 -5.78
N ASN A 1052 8.89 33.13 -5.23
CA ASN A 1052 8.11 34.25 -5.73
C ASN A 1052 8.51 35.55 -5.03
N THR A 1053 9.02 36.51 -5.80
CA THR A 1053 9.64 37.74 -5.29
C THR A 1053 8.70 38.95 -5.45
N GLU A 1054 7.47 38.83 -4.94
CA GLU A 1054 6.49 39.92 -4.92
C GLU A 1054 6.74 40.92 -3.77
N ASP A 1055 7.42 40.49 -2.71
CA ASP A 1055 7.83 41.31 -1.57
C ASP A 1055 9.24 41.88 -1.82
N PRO A 1056 9.40 43.21 -1.99
CA PRO A 1056 10.67 43.83 -2.35
C PRO A 1056 11.72 43.84 -1.23
N ASP A 1057 11.33 43.51 0.01
CA ASP A 1057 12.23 43.41 1.16
C ASP A 1057 12.73 41.96 1.38
N VAL A 1058 12.37 41.01 0.51
CA VAL A 1058 12.91 39.62 0.52
C VAL A 1058 14.17 39.56 -0.36
N PRO A 1059 15.32 39.09 0.15
CA PRO A 1059 16.52 38.89 -0.67
C PRO A 1059 16.26 37.92 -1.83
N VAL A 1060 16.69 38.29 -3.03
CA VAL A 1060 16.40 37.55 -4.27
C VAL A 1060 17.53 36.58 -4.61
N GLU A 1061 17.19 35.32 -4.93
CA GLU A 1061 18.13 34.29 -5.38
C GLU A 1061 18.92 34.76 -6.61
N THR A 1062 20.26 34.66 -6.55
CA THR A 1062 21.11 34.93 -7.72
C THR A 1062 21.26 33.66 -8.53
N VAL A 1063 20.82 33.66 -9.79
CA VAL A 1063 20.79 32.43 -10.61
C VAL A 1063 21.59 32.61 -11.90
N HIS A 1064 22.50 31.67 -12.13
CA HIS A 1064 23.33 31.58 -13.32
C HIS A 1064 23.18 30.21 -13.98
N VAL A 1065 23.28 30.15 -15.32
CA VAL A 1065 23.15 28.91 -16.08
C VAL A 1065 24.35 28.75 -17.01
N VAL A 1066 25.11 27.67 -16.84
CA VAL A 1066 26.23 27.30 -17.70
C VAL A 1066 25.74 26.29 -18.75
N SER A 1067 25.77 26.72 -20.03
CA SER A 1067 25.34 25.92 -21.19
C SER A 1067 26.29 24.75 -21.47
N SER A 1068 25.88 23.86 -22.38
CA SER A 1068 26.72 22.76 -22.87
C SER A 1068 27.94 23.24 -23.70
N SER A 1069 28.02 24.52 -24.08
CA SER A 1069 29.22 25.14 -24.70
C SER A 1069 30.14 25.85 -23.68
N GLY A 1070 29.71 25.99 -22.42
CA GLY A 1070 30.41 26.79 -21.41
C GLY A 1070 30.13 28.29 -21.49
N ASP A 1071 29.07 28.71 -22.17
CA ASP A 1071 28.52 30.07 -22.05
C ASP A 1071 27.75 30.18 -20.73
N VAL A 1072 27.85 31.31 -20.02
CA VAL A 1072 27.13 31.58 -18.78
C VAL A 1072 26.05 32.64 -19.00
N TYR A 1073 24.82 32.30 -18.65
CA TYR A 1073 23.65 33.17 -18.73
C TYR A 1073 23.25 33.63 -17.32
N ASP A 1074 23.08 34.94 -17.17
CA ASP A 1074 22.48 35.58 -16.00
C ASP A 1074 20.95 35.50 -16.10
N ILE A 1075 20.29 35.06 -15.02
CA ILE A 1075 18.85 34.87 -14.96
C ILE A 1075 18.26 35.91 -14.00
N ASN A 1076 17.93 37.08 -14.52
CA ASN A 1076 17.44 38.16 -13.69
C ASN A 1076 15.94 38.00 -13.39
N LEU A 1077 15.63 37.62 -12.14
CA LEU A 1077 14.26 37.31 -11.71
C LEU A 1077 13.34 38.54 -11.66
N VAL A 1078 13.86 39.66 -11.15
CA VAL A 1078 13.11 40.92 -10.96
C VAL A 1078 12.62 41.53 -12.29
N PHE A 1079 13.37 41.34 -13.37
CA PHE A 1079 13.00 41.85 -14.71
C PHE A 1079 12.54 40.75 -15.68
N GLU A 1080 12.46 39.48 -15.24
CA GLU A 1080 12.23 38.29 -16.07
C GLU A 1080 13.14 38.16 -17.31
N VAL A 1081 14.42 38.58 -17.24
CA VAL A 1081 15.34 38.57 -18.40
C VAL A 1081 16.48 37.56 -18.25
N VAL A 1082 16.58 36.64 -19.21
CA VAL A 1082 17.78 35.82 -19.46
C VAL A 1082 18.77 36.64 -20.30
N ARG A 1083 20.03 36.77 -19.85
CA ARG A 1083 21.08 37.54 -20.55
C ARG A 1083 22.37 36.73 -20.67
N LEU A 1084 23.02 36.74 -21.84
CA LEU A 1084 24.38 36.20 -21.95
C LEU A 1084 25.35 37.10 -21.17
N HIS A 1085 25.98 36.56 -20.13
CA HIS A 1085 26.89 37.29 -19.23
C HIS A 1085 28.36 36.97 -19.53
N GLU A 1086 28.67 35.70 -19.78
CA GLU A 1086 30.01 35.24 -20.14
C GLU A 1086 29.93 34.23 -21.29
N LEU A 1087 30.89 34.28 -22.22
CA LEU A 1087 30.92 33.43 -23.42
C LEU A 1087 32.26 32.69 -23.51
N ASN A 1088 32.24 31.45 -24.03
CA ASN A 1088 33.44 30.65 -24.24
C ASN A 1088 33.96 30.75 -25.69
N ALA A 1089 35.10 31.42 -25.90
CA ALA A 1089 35.67 31.57 -27.24
C ALA A 1089 36.13 30.25 -27.88
N GLN A 1090 36.41 29.21 -27.10
CA GLN A 1090 36.78 27.87 -27.62
C GLN A 1090 35.66 27.18 -28.40
N ALA A 1091 34.41 27.65 -28.31
CA ALA A 1091 33.33 27.17 -29.16
C ALA A 1091 33.46 27.61 -30.63
N TYR A 1092 34.45 28.46 -30.97
CA TYR A 1092 34.58 29.10 -32.28
C TYR A 1092 35.92 28.78 -32.95
N THR A 1093 35.88 28.53 -34.26
CA THR A 1093 37.07 28.23 -35.08
C THR A 1093 37.94 29.47 -35.39
N SER A 1094 37.45 30.68 -35.10
CA SER A 1094 38.18 31.94 -35.29
C SER A 1094 37.48 33.10 -34.57
N VAL A 1095 38.22 34.17 -34.26
CA VAL A 1095 37.65 35.42 -33.72
C VAL A 1095 36.63 36.04 -34.69
N LYS A 1096 36.80 35.84 -36.02
CA LYS A 1096 35.83 36.29 -37.03
C LYS A 1096 34.48 35.58 -36.87
N ALA A 1097 34.48 34.26 -36.70
CA ALA A 1097 33.24 33.49 -36.47
C ALA A 1097 32.57 33.87 -35.15
N LEU A 1098 33.36 34.15 -34.11
CA LEU A 1098 32.89 34.67 -32.82
C LEU A 1098 32.23 36.06 -32.97
N CYS A 1099 32.86 36.99 -33.70
CA CYS A 1099 32.27 38.30 -33.98
C CYS A 1099 30.99 38.21 -34.83
N GLU A 1100 30.91 37.28 -35.78
CA GLU A 1100 29.70 37.03 -36.57
C GLU A 1100 28.55 36.50 -35.71
N ASP A 1101 28.81 35.56 -34.80
CA ASP A 1101 27.79 35.06 -33.86
C ASP A 1101 27.40 36.10 -32.80
N LEU A 1102 28.35 36.87 -32.23
CA LEU A 1102 28.02 37.96 -31.30
C LEU A 1102 27.09 39.01 -31.94
N ASN A 1103 27.32 39.36 -33.21
CA ASN A 1103 26.42 40.24 -33.97
C ASN A 1103 25.06 39.58 -34.23
N ALA A 1104 25.03 38.28 -34.59
CA ALA A 1104 23.79 37.53 -34.79
C ALA A 1104 22.98 37.39 -33.49
N ARG A 1105 23.64 37.17 -32.35
CA ARG A 1105 23.03 37.14 -31.01
C ARG A 1105 22.51 38.52 -30.61
N ARG A 1106 23.26 39.61 -30.84
CA ARG A 1106 22.78 40.99 -30.58
C ARG A 1106 21.48 41.34 -31.32
N ALA A 1107 21.25 40.72 -32.47
CA ALA A 1107 20.02 40.89 -33.26
C ALA A 1107 18.87 39.92 -32.88
N ARG A 1108 19.07 38.98 -31.94
CA ARG A 1108 18.13 37.88 -31.64
C ARG A 1108 17.86 37.65 -30.14
N HIS A 1109 18.81 37.95 -29.26
CA HIS A 1109 18.81 37.60 -27.84
C HIS A 1109 19.35 38.76 -26.98
N PRO A 1110 18.93 38.88 -25.70
CA PRO A 1110 19.54 39.82 -24.77
C PRO A 1110 20.99 39.45 -24.46
N LEU A 1111 21.92 40.31 -24.84
CA LEU A 1111 23.29 40.31 -24.32
C LEU A 1111 23.34 41.17 -23.05
N ALA A 1112 24.20 40.83 -22.08
CA ALA A 1112 24.59 41.79 -21.05
C ALA A 1112 25.31 42.98 -21.72
N GLY A 1113 25.18 44.20 -21.16
CA GLY A 1113 25.78 45.41 -21.74
C GLY A 1113 27.31 45.34 -21.86
N VAL A 1114 27.92 44.54 -21.00
CA VAL A 1114 29.28 44.01 -21.16
C VAL A 1114 29.21 42.49 -20.97
N VAL A 1115 29.77 41.73 -21.90
CA VAL A 1115 29.89 40.27 -21.87
C VAL A 1115 31.36 39.93 -21.66
N ARG A 1116 31.69 39.11 -20.64
CA ARG A 1116 33.05 38.59 -20.47
C ARG A 1116 33.31 37.47 -21.48
N VAL A 1117 34.51 37.39 -22.05
CA VAL A 1117 34.85 36.34 -23.02
C VAL A 1117 36.03 35.54 -22.48
N ARG A 1118 35.80 34.26 -22.24
CA ARG A 1118 36.81 33.31 -21.74
C ARG A 1118 37.57 32.67 -22.89
N ASN A 1119 38.80 32.22 -22.60
CA ASN A 1119 39.68 31.49 -23.51
C ASN A 1119 40.02 32.27 -24.80
N ILE A 1120 40.04 33.60 -24.67
CA ILE A 1120 40.54 34.55 -25.67
C ILE A 1120 41.54 35.49 -24.97
N PHE A 1121 42.59 35.90 -25.67
CA PHE A 1121 43.67 36.71 -25.13
C PHE A 1121 44.14 37.77 -26.16
N THR A 1122 44.90 38.74 -25.68
CA THR A 1122 45.62 39.73 -26.49
C THR A 1122 47.03 39.92 -25.95
N ASP A 1123 47.98 40.21 -26.83
CA ASP A 1123 49.35 40.61 -26.46
C ASP A 1123 49.40 42.03 -25.89
N LYS A 1124 48.42 42.88 -26.20
CA LYS A 1124 48.37 44.29 -25.78
C LYS A 1124 47.95 44.50 -24.32
N ALA A 1125 47.42 43.47 -23.65
CA ALA A 1125 46.95 43.50 -22.27
C ALA A 1125 47.07 42.11 -21.60
N VAL A 1126 48.31 41.60 -21.53
CA VAL A 1126 48.61 40.25 -21.00
C VAL A 1126 48.08 40.07 -19.58
N GLY A 1127 47.24 39.04 -19.39
CA GLY A 1127 46.68 38.66 -18.08
C GLY A 1127 45.39 39.39 -17.69
N ALA A 1128 44.87 40.30 -18.51
CA ALA A 1128 43.59 40.95 -18.31
C ALA A 1128 42.43 40.15 -18.93
N ASN A 1129 41.22 40.25 -18.37
CA ASN A 1129 40.03 39.59 -18.91
C ASN A 1129 39.47 40.37 -20.10
N VAL A 1130 39.27 39.70 -21.23
CA VAL A 1130 38.67 40.30 -22.42
C VAL A 1130 37.15 40.46 -22.24
N LEU A 1131 36.66 41.65 -22.59
CA LEU A 1131 35.28 42.10 -22.42
C LEU A 1131 34.74 42.63 -23.75
N TYR A 1132 33.54 42.21 -24.14
CA TYR A 1132 32.80 42.74 -25.29
C TYR A 1132 31.64 43.64 -24.83
N ASN A 1133 31.68 44.92 -25.18
CA ASN A 1133 30.62 45.87 -24.85
C ASN A 1133 29.49 45.79 -25.89
N ALA A 1134 28.47 45.00 -25.62
CA ALA A 1134 27.35 44.77 -26.54
C ALA A 1134 26.51 46.04 -26.82
N THR A 1135 26.51 47.02 -25.90
CA THR A 1135 25.75 48.27 -26.05
C THR A 1135 26.41 49.25 -27.03
N HIS A 1136 27.74 49.24 -27.15
CA HIS A 1136 28.52 50.20 -27.93
C HIS A 1136 29.42 49.57 -29.00
N ASP A 1137 29.31 48.25 -29.19
CA ASP A 1137 30.00 47.44 -30.20
C ASP A 1137 31.54 47.60 -30.22
N TYR A 1138 32.19 47.37 -29.07
CA TYR A 1138 33.65 47.37 -28.98
C TYR A 1138 34.20 46.29 -28.03
N TRP A 1139 35.44 45.85 -28.30
CA TRP A 1139 36.22 44.97 -27.43
C TRP A 1139 37.12 45.78 -26.50
N SER A 1140 37.33 45.28 -25.29
CA SER A 1140 38.11 45.94 -24.23
C SER A 1140 38.62 44.93 -23.20
N VAL A 1141 39.34 45.41 -22.18
CA VAL A 1141 39.73 44.62 -20.99
C VAL A 1141 39.24 45.26 -19.70
N ASP A 1142 39.19 44.43 -18.65
CA ASP A 1142 38.95 44.85 -17.27
C ASP A 1142 40.12 45.64 -16.66
N ASN A 1143 41.36 45.38 -17.10
CA ASN A 1143 42.56 46.00 -16.56
C ASN A 1143 43.58 46.37 -17.67
N PRO A 1144 43.90 47.67 -17.88
CA PRO A 1144 43.27 48.84 -17.28
C PRO A 1144 41.81 49.03 -17.79
N PRO A 1145 40.85 49.41 -16.93
CA PRO A 1145 39.43 49.40 -17.27
C PRO A 1145 39.10 50.24 -18.51
N GLY A 1146 38.38 49.64 -19.46
CA GLY A 1146 37.87 50.33 -20.66
C GLY A 1146 38.92 50.61 -21.74
N TYR A 1147 40.15 50.12 -21.59
CA TYR A 1147 41.13 50.09 -22.68
C TYR A 1147 40.58 49.24 -23.83
N ARG A 1148 40.49 49.84 -25.02
CA ARG A 1148 39.89 49.21 -26.20
C ARG A 1148 40.90 48.41 -27.01
N ILE A 1149 40.44 47.29 -27.56
CA ILE A 1149 41.21 46.33 -28.34
C ILE A 1149 40.54 46.17 -29.71
N ALA A 1150 41.29 46.00 -30.79
CA ALA A 1150 40.73 45.70 -32.10
C ALA A 1150 40.51 44.18 -32.26
N PRO A 1151 39.47 43.70 -32.98
CA PRO A 1151 39.23 42.26 -33.15
C PRO A 1151 40.42 41.48 -33.75
N GLU A 1152 41.28 42.17 -34.49
CA GLU A 1152 42.50 41.63 -35.11
C GLU A 1152 43.64 41.39 -34.09
N ASP A 1153 43.57 42.02 -32.91
CA ASP A 1153 44.54 41.90 -31.81
C ASP A 1153 44.18 40.78 -30.81
N LEU A 1154 43.13 40.01 -31.11
CA LEU A 1154 42.62 38.92 -30.28
C LEU A 1154 43.01 37.55 -30.85
N SER A 1155 43.27 36.60 -29.97
CA SER A 1155 43.53 35.20 -30.32
C SER A 1155 42.79 34.27 -29.36
N ILE A 1156 42.26 33.17 -29.89
CA ILE A 1156 41.56 32.12 -29.11
C ILE A 1156 42.60 31.11 -28.65
N ASP A 1157 42.58 30.74 -27.36
CA ASP A 1157 43.37 29.60 -26.88
C ASP A 1157 42.70 28.30 -27.36
N LEU A 1158 43.35 27.61 -28.29
CA LEU A 1158 42.94 26.30 -28.79
C LEU A 1158 43.83 25.15 -28.28
N GLU A 1159 44.87 25.44 -27.50
CA GLU A 1159 45.84 24.43 -27.03
C GLU A 1159 45.47 23.83 -25.67
N SER A 1160 44.61 24.47 -24.88
CA SER A 1160 44.17 23.96 -23.56
C SER A 1160 43.29 22.69 -23.61
N ILE A 1161 43.17 22.01 -24.76
CA ILE A 1161 42.45 20.73 -24.91
C ILE A 1161 43.29 19.58 -24.31
N ARG A 1162 43.41 19.58 -22.98
CA ARG A 1162 43.71 18.39 -22.19
C ARG A 1162 42.66 18.25 -21.09
N LEU A 1163 41.63 17.47 -21.39
CA LEU A 1163 40.75 16.88 -20.38
C LEU A 1163 41.60 16.32 -19.23
N PRO A 1164 41.17 16.47 -17.96
CA PRO A 1164 41.83 15.80 -16.85
C PRO A 1164 41.82 14.29 -17.12
N ARG A 1165 43.00 13.65 -17.06
CA ARG A 1165 43.10 12.20 -17.14
C ARG A 1165 42.35 11.59 -15.96
N VAL A 1166 41.25 10.89 -16.24
CA VAL A 1166 40.58 10.03 -15.25
C VAL A 1166 41.60 9.00 -14.74
N PRO A 1167 41.92 8.97 -13.43
CA PRO A 1167 42.82 7.97 -12.88
C PRO A 1167 42.10 6.62 -12.70
N GLY A 1168 41.96 5.88 -13.79
CA GLY A 1168 41.58 4.46 -13.76
C GLY A 1168 40.08 4.15 -13.66
N LYS A 1169 39.39 4.27 -14.79
CA LYS A 1169 38.40 3.28 -15.25
C LYS A 1169 38.26 3.32 -16.78
#